data_AF-A0A935FCJ5-F1
#
_entry.id   AF-A0A935FCJ5-F1
#
_cell.length_a   1.000
_cell.length_b   1.000
_cell.length_c   1.000
_cell.angle_alpha   90.00
_cell.angle_beta   90.00
_cell.angle_gamma   90.00
#
_symmetry.space_group_name_H-M   'P 1'
#
loop_
_entity.id
_entity.type
_entity.pdbx_description
1 polymer ?
#
loop_
_entity_poly.entity_id
_entity_poly.type
_entity_poly.pdbx_seq_one_letter_code
_entity_poly.pdbx_strand_id
1 'polypeptide(L)'
;MKYRRYWFYKNSMWDSAAVHLTQALSNAGNLQEKARWEYLAAQLFEMGKNYQEAEKYYNKVISHTTDLVLEIYARLANIRADRDGDAKSIEKRAEELAKMAKREKYEEYRDIIYYMAAQMMLDAGNVDAAISMLKKSTQYPGNDPAQRNKAFLQLAELSFAKKLYRQSYNYYDSINIADPTLKDTALIGSRKRSLGIIATNAEVVYRQDSLQRIASLPEEERKDFVKQLVKRLRKEQGLKDDNNNPLTNPIALPNNNLFPSGNNPPKGEWYFYNTASKTRGLSEFRSKWGNRPKVDNWRRSAAIIGMTGQPAGMGNSGATTQSGNAQQGSAELSFDALYEKLPLSEEGLKKSNDSLQEALFLLGKAYIQEIEDCQAGTETLEKLRTRFTAFEPMDEVLFNLYYCYNKQGETAKAAAIKQQMSAKYASSNLTNIVTTGKNPLLTEKEVATKTYEDIYDLFIEGKFEEALLRKKAADEKYGNNYWTPQLLYIESVYYVKQKNDSAAIRTLNNIINQFSGNPLIPKARRLIDVLNRRTQIEDELQKMVVTRATDSTAGRTITPVAPKPIQPKTDSTVTKPPVAVITPPVTTPKDSAATKPPVKNTTAFTYNPNEAHYVVLVLNKVDPVFVNEAKNAYLRYNRDTYYNKTYSVDLFQLDTENRLLMIAPFATAADAVKYIDAAKPKTSTEILPWLKGGKYNYLIMTDGNFDLLKSNPELEVYRTFLNQYLPGKF
;
A
#
# COMPACT_ATOMS: atom_id res chain seq x y z
N MET A 1 33.65 26.30 10.17
CA MET A 1 33.65 25.10 9.31
C MET A 1 32.31 24.34 9.29
N LYS A 2 31.65 24.05 10.44
CA LYS A 2 30.35 23.34 10.48
C LYS A 2 29.25 23.93 9.55
N TYR A 3 29.17 25.26 9.45
CA TYR A 3 28.21 25.96 8.58
C TYR A 3 28.45 25.76 7.07
N ARG A 4 29.71 25.60 6.64
CA ARG A 4 30.04 25.44 5.20
C ARG A 4 29.68 24.03 4.70
N ARG A 5 29.93 22.98 5.50
CA ARG A 5 29.54 21.59 5.18
C ARG A 5 28.03 21.44 4.94
N TYR A 6 27.23 21.98 5.86
CA TYR A 6 25.76 21.92 5.75
C TYR A 6 25.24 22.74 4.56
N TRP A 7 25.91 23.85 4.25
CA TRP A 7 25.60 24.66 3.08
C TRP A 7 25.86 23.90 1.77
N PHE A 8 27.02 23.25 1.60
CA PHE A 8 27.30 22.45 0.41
C PHE A 8 26.36 21.24 0.27
N TYR A 9 26.06 20.56 1.38
CA TYR A 9 25.07 19.47 1.41
C TYR A 9 23.68 19.94 0.95
N LYS A 10 23.24 21.12 1.39
CA LYS A 10 21.94 21.70 0.98
C LYS A 10 21.88 22.13 -0.48
N ASN A 11 23.02 22.41 -1.12
CA ASN A 11 23.10 22.78 -2.54
C ASN A 11 23.45 21.58 -3.44
N SER A 12 23.36 20.34 -2.92
CA SER A 12 23.68 19.11 -3.66
C SER A 12 25.12 19.04 -4.21
N MET A 13 26.06 19.78 -3.60
CA MET A 13 27.48 19.74 -3.94
C MET A 13 28.19 18.69 -3.06
N TRP A 14 28.03 17.41 -3.42
CA TRP A 14 28.43 16.26 -2.60
C TRP A 14 29.95 16.16 -2.40
N ASP A 15 30.73 16.39 -3.45
CA ASP A 15 32.21 16.32 -3.40
C ASP A 15 32.79 17.37 -2.45
N SER A 16 32.34 18.62 -2.55
CA SER A 16 32.80 19.70 -1.67
C SER A 16 32.35 19.48 -0.22
N ALA A 17 31.14 18.95 -0.02
CA ALA A 17 30.67 18.58 1.31
C ALA A 17 31.52 17.45 1.93
N ALA A 18 31.92 16.45 1.13
CA ALA A 18 32.79 15.36 1.55
C ALA A 18 34.18 15.88 1.93
N VAL A 19 34.82 16.69 1.09
CA VAL A 19 36.15 17.27 1.38
C VAL A 19 36.13 18.08 2.68
N HIS A 20 35.13 18.95 2.89
CA HIS A 20 35.02 19.70 4.14
C HIS A 20 34.71 18.82 5.35
N LEU A 21 34.03 17.69 5.17
CA LEU A 21 33.82 16.72 6.23
C LEU A 21 35.14 16.02 6.59
N THR A 22 35.95 15.65 5.60
CA THR A 22 37.27 15.01 5.83
C THR A 22 38.25 15.94 6.57
N GLN A 23 38.25 17.24 6.25
CA GLN A 23 39.05 18.25 6.95
C GLN A 23 38.62 18.43 8.42
N ALA A 24 37.36 18.13 8.74
CA ALA A 24 36.83 18.24 10.08
C ALA A 24 37.08 16.99 10.94
N LEU A 25 37.60 15.89 10.38
CA LEU A 25 37.79 14.61 11.09
C LEU A 25 38.71 14.71 12.31
N SER A 26 39.66 15.65 12.32
CA SER A 26 40.54 15.91 13.47
C SER A 26 39.80 16.42 14.72
N ASN A 27 38.57 16.91 14.55
CA ASN A 27 37.75 17.47 15.63
C ASN A 27 36.75 16.45 16.21
N ALA A 28 36.83 15.17 15.82
CA ALA A 28 35.98 14.12 16.37
C ALA A 28 36.40 13.83 17.83
N GLY A 29 35.42 13.76 18.74
CA GLY A 29 35.70 13.61 20.17
C GLY A 29 36.07 12.18 20.57
N ASN A 30 35.67 11.19 19.78
CA ASN A 30 36.01 9.79 20.02
C ASN A 30 36.19 9.00 18.70
N LEU A 31 36.78 7.80 18.81
CA LEU A 31 37.08 6.94 17.67
C LEU A 31 35.82 6.48 16.90
N GLN A 32 34.69 6.34 17.61
CA GLN A 32 33.39 5.96 17.05
C GLN A 32 32.74 7.08 16.23
N GLU A 33 32.80 8.31 16.73
CA GLU A 33 32.34 9.51 16.04
C GLU A 33 33.20 9.78 14.81
N LYS A 34 34.51 9.55 14.93
CA LYS A 34 35.42 9.57 13.77
C LYS A 34 35.00 8.55 12.72
N ALA A 35 34.75 7.29 13.10
CA ALA A 35 34.27 6.25 12.18
C ALA A 35 32.93 6.63 11.53
N ARG A 36 31.98 7.21 12.29
CA ARG A 36 30.70 7.70 11.74
C ARG A 36 30.88 8.85 10.74
N TRP A 37 31.78 9.79 11.03
CA TRP A 37 32.08 10.90 10.13
C TRP A 37 32.81 10.45 8.87
N GLU A 38 33.70 9.46 9.00
CA GLU A 38 34.36 8.83 7.85
C GLU A 38 33.37 8.05 6.98
N TYR A 39 32.43 7.34 7.59
CA TYR A 39 31.34 6.66 6.87
C TYR A 39 30.45 7.66 6.12
N LEU A 40 30.08 8.77 6.76
CA LEU A 40 29.32 9.84 6.11
C LEU A 40 30.13 10.49 4.97
N ALA A 41 31.44 10.66 5.13
CA ALA A 41 32.30 11.17 4.06
C ALA A 41 32.32 10.23 2.85
N ALA A 42 32.42 8.92 3.11
CA ALA A 42 32.35 7.90 2.06
C ALA A 42 31.00 7.92 1.31
N GLN A 43 29.87 8.05 2.03
CA GLN A 43 28.55 8.19 1.41
C GLN A 43 28.43 9.44 0.54
N LEU A 44 29.01 10.57 0.97
CA LEU A 44 29.01 11.81 0.19
C LEU A 44 29.88 11.68 -1.07
N PHE A 45 31.04 11.01 -0.99
CA PHE A 45 31.84 10.71 -2.18
C PHE A 45 31.12 9.76 -3.14
N GLU A 46 30.38 8.77 -2.62
CA GLU A 46 29.56 7.86 -3.44
C GLU A 46 28.45 8.61 -4.18
N MET A 47 27.77 9.56 -3.51
CA MET A 47 26.78 10.44 -4.14
C MET A 47 27.39 11.37 -5.19
N GLY A 48 28.64 11.79 -4.98
CA GLY A 48 29.45 12.54 -5.95
C GLY A 48 30.01 11.69 -7.10
N LYS A 49 29.73 10.38 -7.14
CA LYS A 49 30.29 9.40 -8.09
C LYS A 49 31.81 9.24 -8.01
N ASN A 50 32.45 9.69 -6.93
CA ASN A 50 33.87 9.47 -6.66
C ASN A 50 34.06 8.18 -5.86
N TYR A 51 33.96 7.04 -6.54
CA TYR A 51 33.97 5.72 -5.92
C TYR A 51 35.31 5.33 -5.29
N GLN A 52 36.44 5.76 -5.87
CA GLN A 52 37.78 5.47 -5.35
C GLN A 52 38.00 6.09 -3.96
N GLU A 53 37.62 7.37 -3.78
CA GLU A 53 37.70 7.99 -2.46
C GLU A 53 36.65 7.41 -1.52
N ALA A 54 35.45 7.07 -1.99
CA ALA A 54 34.44 6.39 -1.16
C ALA A 54 34.97 5.06 -0.58
N GLU A 55 35.54 4.18 -1.41
CA GLU A 55 36.16 2.91 -0.98
C GLU A 55 37.24 3.13 0.08
N LYS A 56 38.14 4.09 -0.15
CA LYS A 56 39.21 4.42 0.80
C LYS A 56 38.67 4.81 2.17
N TYR A 57 37.62 5.63 2.23
CA TYR A 57 37.01 6.02 3.50
C TYR A 57 36.19 4.88 4.12
N TYR A 58 35.49 4.05 3.34
CA TYR A 58 34.85 2.84 3.86
C TYR A 58 35.86 1.85 4.47
N ASN A 59 37.01 1.63 3.82
CA ASN A 59 38.08 0.79 4.35
C ASN A 59 38.68 1.35 5.65
N LYS A 60 38.80 2.68 5.78
CA LYS A 60 39.21 3.29 7.04
C LYS A 60 38.21 2.99 8.16
N VAL A 61 36.91 3.17 7.93
CA VAL A 61 35.86 2.83 8.91
C VAL A 61 35.98 1.38 9.36
N ILE A 62 36.13 0.45 8.41
CA ILE A 62 36.23 -1.00 8.67
C ILE A 62 37.43 -1.34 9.56
N SER A 63 38.54 -0.61 9.44
CA SER A 63 39.79 -0.91 10.16
C SER A 63 39.74 -0.64 11.67
N HIS A 64 38.89 0.29 12.13
CA HIS A 64 38.91 0.73 13.53
C HIS A 64 37.53 0.92 14.18
N THR A 65 36.44 0.67 13.45
CA THR A 65 35.11 0.66 14.08
C THR A 65 34.98 -0.51 15.04
N THR A 66 34.51 -0.24 16.26
CA THR A 66 34.03 -1.27 17.19
C THR A 66 32.50 -1.43 17.14
N ASP A 67 31.81 -0.61 16.33
CA ASP A 67 30.36 -0.70 16.10
C ASP A 67 30.16 -1.66 14.92
N LEU A 68 29.60 -2.82 15.23
CA LEU A 68 29.42 -3.91 14.28
C LEU A 68 28.42 -3.56 13.18
N VAL A 69 27.39 -2.77 13.51
CA VAL A 69 26.40 -2.29 12.54
C VAL A 69 27.10 -1.41 11.51
N LEU A 70 27.90 -0.46 12.01
CA LEU A 70 28.69 0.42 11.15
C LEU A 70 29.72 -0.36 10.32
N GLU A 71 30.34 -1.41 10.88
CA GLU A 71 31.25 -2.30 10.14
C GLU A 71 30.51 -2.99 8.97
N ILE A 72 29.32 -3.54 9.22
CA ILE A 72 28.52 -4.23 8.20
C ILE A 72 28.13 -3.26 7.09
N TYR A 73 27.60 -2.08 7.45
CA TYR A 73 27.19 -1.07 6.48
C TYR A 73 28.38 -0.51 5.68
N ALA A 74 29.54 -0.28 6.31
CA ALA A 74 30.76 0.16 5.62
C ALA A 74 31.28 -0.89 4.65
N ARG A 75 31.30 -2.18 5.03
CA ARG A 75 31.67 -3.27 4.13
C ARG A 75 30.72 -3.39 2.96
N LEU A 76 29.41 -3.29 3.20
CA LEU A 76 28.41 -3.32 2.14
C LEU A 76 28.60 -2.17 1.16
N ALA A 77 28.73 -0.95 1.67
CA ALA A 77 28.84 0.23 0.84
C ALA A 77 30.16 0.22 0.05
N ASN A 78 31.26 -0.28 0.65
CA ASN A 78 32.50 -0.51 -0.08
C ASN A 78 32.29 -1.46 -1.28
N ILE A 79 31.63 -2.60 -1.03
CA ILE A 79 31.32 -3.59 -2.05
C ILE A 79 30.45 -3.03 -3.19
N ARG A 80 29.53 -2.09 -2.88
CA ARG A 80 28.65 -1.41 -3.85
C ARG A 80 29.33 -0.27 -4.61
N ALA A 81 30.29 0.41 -3.99
CA ALA A 81 31.02 1.52 -4.60
C ALA A 81 31.89 1.03 -5.77
N ASP A 82 32.36 -0.21 -5.71
CA ASP A 82 33.10 -0.87 -6.78
C ASP A 82 32.13 -1.32 -7.92
N ARG A 83 31.77 -0.36 -8.78
CA ARG A 83 30.81 -0.52 -9.89
C ARG A 83 31.41 -1.01 -11.21
N ASP A 84 32.73 -1.19 -11.27
CA ASP A 84 33.43 -1.68 -12.46
C ASP A 84 33.36 -3.21 -12.62
N GLY A 85 32.55 -3.85 -11.78
CA GLY A 85 32.38 -5.29 -11.73
C GLY A 85 31.35 -5.85 -12.72
N ASP A 86 31.74 -6.88 -13.47
CA ASP A 86 30.80 -7.74 -14.18
C ASP A 86 29.85 -8.46 -13.20
N ALA A 87 28.71 -8.98 -13.67
CA ALA A 87 27.73 -9.66 -12.79
C ALA A 87 28.38 -10.74 -11.89
N LYS A 88 29.42 -11.44 -12.38
CA LYS A 88 30.16 -12.45 -11.62
C LYS A 88 30.96 -11.87 -10.44
N SER A 89 31.57 -10.71 -10.61
CA SER A 89 32.26 -10.04 -9.50
C SER A 89 31.29 -9.61 -8.40
N ILE A 90 30.09 -9.13 -8.76
CA ILE A 90 29.03 -8.77 -7.82
C ILE A 90 28.57 -10.02 -7.04
N GLU A 91 28.34 -11.13 -7.75
CA GLU A 91 28.00 -12.42 -7.12
C GLU A 91 29.09 -12.88 -6.14
N LYS A 92 30.37 -12.83 -6.53
CA LYS A 92 31.49 -13.21 -5.66
C LYS A 92 31.54 -12.37 -4.39
N ARG A 93 31.32 -11.06 -4.50
CA ARG A 93 31.28 -10.15 -3.33
C ARG A 93 30.06 -10.42 -2.44
N ALA A 94 28.90 -10.74 -3.03
CA ALA A 94 27.71 -11.14 -2.28
C ALA A 94 27.96 -12.45 -1.50
N GLU A 95 28.70 -13.40 -2.07
CA GLU A 95 29.12 -14.62 -1.38
C GLU A 95 30.13 -14.35 -0.25
N GLU A 96 31.07 -13.43 -0.46
CA GLU A 96 32.00 -12.99 0.60
C GLU A 96 31.25 -12.36 1.77
N LEU A 97 30.25 -11.52 1.48
CA LEU A 97 29.33 -10.96 2.46
C LEU A 97 28.56 -12.07 3.21
N ALA A 98 28.04 -13.07 2.50
CA ALA A 98 27.36 -14.22 3.10
C ALA A 98 28.31 -15.09 3.95
N LYS A 99 29.61 -15.20 3.61
CA LYS A 99 30.62 -15.88 4.44
C LYS A 99 30.87 -15.14 5.75
N MET A 100 30.80 -13.80 5.74
CA MET A 100 30.94 -13.02 6.96
C MET A 100 29.81 -13.33 7.95
N ALA A 101 28.57 -13.49 7.48
CA ALA A 101 27.42 -13.85 8.33
C ALA A 101 27.67 -15.14 9.16
N LYS A 102 28.54 -16.05 8.71
CA LYS A 102 28.86 -17.29 9.43
C LYS A 102 29.77 -17.08 10.65
N ARG A 103 30.47 -15.94 10.76
CA ARG A 103 31.34 -15.68 11.90
C ARG A 103 30.48 -15.37 13.13
N GLU A 104 30.88 -15.89 14.28
CA GLU A 104 30.15 -15.74 15.55
C GLU A 104 29.88 -14.27 15.90
N LYS A 105 30.84 -13.38 15.62
CA LYS A 105 30.69 -11.95 15.89
C LYS A 105 29.48 -11.31 15.20
N TYR A 106 28.96 -11.86 14.11
CA TYR A 106 27.83 -11.29 13.35
C TYR A 106 26.49 -12.00 13.61
N GLU A 107 26.39 -12.86 14.61
CA GLU A 107 25.21 -13.69 14.87
C GLU A 107 23.91 -12.89 14.93
N GLU A 108 23.92 -11.74 15.62
CA GLU A 108 22.75 -10.86 15.78
C GLU A 108 22.34 -10.09 14.51
N TYR A 109 23.20 -10.07 13.48
CA TYR A 109 23.02 -9.28 12.25
C TYR A 109 23.01 -10.15 10.99
N ARG A 110 22.90 -11.48 11.14
CA ARG A 110 22.88 -12.42 10.01
C ARG A 110 21.73 -12.11 9.06
N ASP A 111 20.57 -11.77 9.60
CA ASP A 111 19.37 -11.39 8.84
C ASP A 111 19.66 -10.22 7.90
N ILE A 112 20.29 -9.16 8.39
CA ILE A 112 20.66 -7.96 7.63
C ILE A 112 21.70 -8.30 6.57
N ILE A 113 22.75 -9.05 6.94
CA ILE A 113 23.83 -9.42 6.02
C ILE A 113 23.29 -10.26 4.86
N TYR A 114 22.46 -11.27 5.13
CA TYR A 114 21.86 -12.09 4.08
C TYR A 114 20.85 -11.32 3.22
N TYR A 115 20.08 -10.40 3.80
CA TYR A 115 19.18 -9.54 3.04
C TYR A 115 19.94 -8.63 2.07
N MET A 116 21.06 -8.06 2.52
CA MET A 116 21.91 -7.22 1.70
C MET A 116 22.59 -8.01 0.58
N ALA A 117 23.09 -9.22 0.87
CA ALA A 117 23.63 -10.12 -0.13
C ALA A 117 22.57 -10.45 -1.20
N ALA A 118 21.30 -10.62 -0.80
CA ALA A 118 20.21 -10.82 -1.75
C ALA A 118 19.97 -9.59 -2.65
N GLN A 119 20.04 -8.36 -2.13
CA GLN A 119 19.92 -7.17 -2.98
C GLN A 119 21.01 -7.13 -4.05
N MET A 120 22.24 -7.44 -3.66
CA MET A 120 23.35 -7.49 -4.62
C MET A 120 23.14 -8.56 -5.70
N MET A 121 22.59 -9.71 -5.33
CA MET A 121 22.27 -10.77 -6.31
C MET A 121 21.15 -10.33 -7.27
N LEU A 122 20.20 -9.52 -6.82
CA LEU A 122 19.19 -8.90 -7.70
C LEU A 122 19.83 -7.86 -8.63
N ASP A 123 20.76 -7.04 -8.12
CA ASP A 123 21.51 -6.08 -8.93
C ASP A 123 22.35 -6.81 -10.01
N ALA A 124 22.86 -8.00 -9.71
CA ALA A 124 23.55 -8.88 -10.66
C ALA A 124 22.59 -9.61 -11.63
N GLY A 125 21.27 -9.50 -11.46
CA GLY A 125 20.26 -10.20 -12.26
C GLY A 125 20.02 -11.67 -11.86
N ASN A 126 20.67 -12.18 -10.81
CA ASN A 126 20.53 -13.56 -10.34
C ASN A 126 19.42 -13.71 -9.29
N VAL A 127 18.19 -13.82 -9.78
CA VAL A 127 16.99 -13.90 -8.93
C VAL A 127 16.96 -15.17 -8.07
N ASP A 128 17.44 -16.30 -8.57
CA ASP A 128 17.43 -17.57 -7.82
C ASP A 128 18.38 -17.56 -6.63
N ALA A 129 19.59 -17.03 -6.82
CA ALA A 129 20.53 -16.83 -5.73
C ALA A 129 19.97 -15.83 -4.69
N ALA A 130 19.35 -14.74 -5.15
CA ALA A 130 18.70 -13.76 -4.28
C ALA A 130 17.61 -14.39 -3.40
N ILE A 131 16.72 -15.21 -3.98
CA ILE A 131 15.70 -15.95 -3.22
C ILE A 131 16.35 -16.86 -2.17
N SER A 132 17.44 -17.54 -2.50
CA SER A 132 18.15 -18.39 -1.52
C SER A 132 18.72 -17.57 -0.37
N MET A 133 19.25 -16.37 -0.61
CA MET A 133 19.80 -15.52 0.44
C MET A 133 18.71 -14.88 1.28
N LEU A 134 17.60 -14.44 0.69
CA LEU A 134 16.44 -13.95 1.45
C LEU A 134 15.84 -15.05 2.33
N LYS A 135 15.74 -16.30 1.86
CA LYS A 135 15.31 -17.43 2.69
C LYS A 135 16.20 -17.59 3.92
N LYS A 136 17.53 -17.51 3.76
CA LYS A 136 18.47 -17.53 4.89
C LYS A 136 18.25 -16.34 5.83
N SER A 137 18.06 -15.14 5.29
CA SER A 137 17.75 -13.93 6.08
C SER A 137 16.54 -14.15 7.01
N THR A 138 15.48 -14.78 6.49
CA THR A 138 14.25 -15.03 7.28
C THR A 138 14.35 -16.18 8.29
N GLN A 139 15.35 -17.06 8.16
CA GLN A 139 15.56 -18.20 9.06
C GLN A 139 16.29 -17.80 10.35
N TYR A 140 17.19 -16.82 10.28
CA TYR A 140 17.92 -16.34 11.46
C TYR A 140 17.09 -15.28 12.20
N PRO A 141 16.98 -15.37 13.53
CA PRO A 141 16.29 -14.34 14.32
C PRO A 141 17.11 -13.04 14.28
N GLY A 142 16.52 -11.98 13.72
CA GLY A 142 17.07 -10.64 13.73
C GLY A 142 16.53 -9.80 14.88
N ASN A 143 17.25 -8.73 15.23
CA ASN A 143 16.83 -7.77 16.25
C ASN A 143 15.71 -6.81 15.77
N ASP A 144 15.48 -6.68 14.46
CA ASP A 144 14.51 -5.76 13.87
C ASP A 144 13.35 -6.49 13.15
N PRO A 145 12.12 -6.46 13.70
CA PRO A 145 10.93 -7.02 13.06
C PRO A 145 10.62 -6.40 11.68
N ALA A 146 10.91 -5.11 11.48
CA ALA A 146 10.62 -4.42 10.22
C ALA A 146 11.51 -4.92 9.07
N GLN A 147 12.76 -5.24 9.38
CA GLN A 147 13.69 -5.83 8.42
C GLN A 147 13.21 -7.21 7.95
N ARG A 148 12.69 -8.02 8.88
CA ARG A 148 12.11 -9.33 8.57
C ARG A 148 10.88 -9.21 7.68
N ASN A 149 10.00 -8.25 7.95
CA ASN A 149 8.85 -7.96 7.11
C ASN A 149 9.25 -7.57 5.68
N LYS A 150 10.29 -6.73 5.51
CA LYS A 150 10.83 -6.38 4.18
C LYS A 150 11.36 -7.61 3.43
N ALA A 151 12.09 -8.50 4.12
CA ALA A 151 12.60 -9.73 3.51
C ALA A 151 11.47 -10.66 3.04
N PHE A 152 10.41 -10.82 3.84
CA PHE A 152 9.24 -11.61 3.45
C PHE A 152 8.45 -10.99 2.30
N LEU A 153 8.24 -9.67 2.31
CA LEU A 153 7.58 -8.97 1.21
C LEU A 153 8.32 -9.19 -0.10
N GLN A 154 9.64 -9.02 -0.10
CA GLN A 154 10.45 -9.22 -1.29
C GLN A 154 10.47 -10.68 -1.76
N LEU A 155 10.53 -11.65 -0.84
CA LEU A 155 10.36 -13.07 -1.18
C LEU A 155 9.00 -13.35 -1.82
N ALA A 156 7.94 -12.74 -1.29
CA ALA A 156 6.59 -12.92 -1.78
C ALA A 156 6.46 -12.38 -3.22
N GLU A 157 6.98 -11.19 -3.47
CA GLU A 157 6.97 -10.54 -4.80
C GLU A 157 7.82 -11.27 -5.83
N LEU A 158 9.05 -11.66 -5.48
CA LEU A 158 9.91 -12.44 -6.38
C LEU A 158 9.29 -13.81 -6.70
N SER A 159 8.71 -14.47 -5.69
CA SER A 159 8.02 -15.75 -5.89
C SER A 159 6.77 -15.60 -6.76
N PHE A 160 6.04 -14.48 -6.60
CA PHE A 160 4.89 -14.15 -7.43
C PHE A 160 5.30 -13.94 -8.89
N ALA A 161 6.38 -13.18 -9.13
CA ALA A 161 6.93 -12.94 -10.47
C ALA A 161 7.38 -14.24 -11.15
N LYS A 162 7.93 -15.20 -10.38
CA LYS A 162 8.27 -16.55 -10.88
C LYS A 162 7.07 -17.50 -11.03
N LYS A 163 5.83 -17.02 -10.85
CA LYS A 163 4.59 -17.83 -10.86
C LYS A 163 4.54 -18.92 -9.78
N LEU A 164 5.34 -18.80 -8.72
CA LEU A 164 5.36 -19.72 -7.57
C LEU A 164 4.32 -19.29 -6.53
N TYR A 165 3.05 -19.30 -6.91
CA TYR A 165 1.95 -18.72 -6.13
C TYR A 165 1.80 -19.30 -4.72
N ARG A 166 1.96 -20.62 -4.55
CA ARG A 166 1.92 -21.26 -3.22
C ARG A 166 3.03 -20.75 -2.30
N GLN A 167 4.24 -20.60 -2.81
CA GLN A 167 5.37 -20.08 -2.01
C GLN A 167 5.15 -18.59 -1.70
N SER A 168 4.68 -17.83 -2.68
CA SER A 168 4.32 -16.42 -2.51
C SER A 168 3.28 -16.22 -1.40
N TYR A 169 2.22 -17.04 -1.36
CA TYR A 169 1.22 -17.01 -0.29
C TYR A 169 1.85 -17.21 1.09
N ASN A 170 2.68 -18.23 1.27
CA ASN A 170 3.32 -18.53 2.57
C ASN A 170 4.19 -17.35 3.05
N TYR A 171 4.85 -16.65 2.12
CA TYR A 171 5.61 -15.45 2.44
C TYR A 171 4.73 -14.27 2.80
N TYR A 172 3.64 -14.03 2.06
CA TYR A 172 2.65 -13.01 2.40
C TYR A 172 1.97 -13.27 3.75
N ASP A 173 1.74 -14.53 4.10
CA ASP A 173 1.15 -14.90 5.39
C ASP A 173 2.08 -14.62 6.57
N SER A 174 3.39 -14.73 6.34
CA SER A 174 4.44 -14.47 7.35
C SER A 174 4.68 -12.97 7.62
N ILE A 175 4.03 -12.07 6.90
CA ILE A 175 4.18 -10.61 7.07
C ILE A 175 3.25 -10.10 8.17
N ASN A 176 3.81 -9.34 9.11
CA ASN A 176 2.99 -8.61 10.08
C ASN A 176 2.48 -7.29 9.49
N ILE A 177 1.21 -7.28 9.08
CA ILE A 177 0.53 -6.13 8.43
C ILE A 177 0.43 -4.91 9.36
N ALA A 178 0.51 -5.10 10.69
CA ALA A 178 0.44 -4.00 11.66
C ALA A 178 1.74 -3.16 11.75
N ASP A 179 2.78 -3.51 10.99
CA ASP A 179 4.02 -2.76 10.94
C ASP A 179 3.84 -1.43 10.20
N PRO A 180 4.08 -0.28 10.86
CA PRO A 180 3.91 1.04 10.25
C PRO A 180 4.91 1.34 9.13
N THR A 181 5.97 0.54 8.96
CA THR A 181 6.95 0.70 7.89
C THR A 181 6.51 0.10 6.56
N LEU A 182 5.46 -0.73 6.56
CA LEU A 182 4.91 -1.34 5.35
C LEU A 182 4.09 -0.32 4.56
N LYS A 183 4.44 -0.17 3.29
CA LYS A 183 3.65 0.59 2.31
C LYS A 183 2.59 -0.32 1.69
N ASP A 184 1.51 0.27 1.20
CA ASP A 184 0.48 -0.40 0.41
C ASP A 184 -0.14 -1.64 1.07
N THR A 185 -0.44 -1.54 2.37
CA THR A 185 -1.06 -2.63 3.16
C THR A 185 -2.36 -3.17 2.55
N ALA A 186 -3.12 -2.31 1.84
CA ALA A 186 -4.32 -2.71 1.10
C ALA A 186 -4.00 -3.66 -0.07
N LEU A 187 -2.94 -3.38 -0.85
CA LEU A 187 -2.51 -4.23 -1.95
C LEU A 187 -1.98 -5.58 -1.43
N ILE A 188 -1.18 -5.55 -0.37
CA ILE A 188 -0.67 -6.75 0.31
C ILE A 188 -1.84 -7.62 0.79
N GLY A 189 -2.85 -7.01 1.44
CA GLY A 189 -4.05 -7.71 1.90
C GLY A 189 -4.86 -8.32 0.75
N SER A 190 -5.04 -7.58 -0.35
CA SER A 190 -5.72 -8.09 -1.55
C SER A 190 -4.98 -9.28 -2.15
N ARG A 191 -3.66 -9.15 -2.39
CA ARG A 191 -2.82 -10.22 -2.94
C ARG A 191 -2.81 -11.44 -2.03
N LYS A 192 -2.71 -11.26 -0.71
CA LYS A 192 -2.77 -12.35 0.27
C LYS A 192 -4.09 -13.13 0.15
N ARG A 193 -5.22 -12.44 0.01
CA ARG A 193 -6.54 -13.09 -0.15
C ARG A 193 -6.61 -13.90 -1.45
N SER A 194 -6.26 -13.28 -2.57
CA SER A 194 -6.27 -13.92 -3.89
C SER A 194 -5.34 -15.14 -3.95
N LEU A 195 -4.12 -15.01 -3.42
CA LEU A 195 -3.15 -16.10 -3.34
C LEU A 195 -3.57 -17.18 -2.33
N GLY A 196 -4.32 -16.83 -1.28
CA GLY A 196 -4.86 -17.79 -0.32
C GLY A 196 -5.82 -18.77 -0.98
N ILE A 197 -6.75 -18.27 -1.79
CA ILE A 197 -7.69 -19.11 -2.57
C ILE A 197 -6.90 -20.09 -3.45
N ILE A 198 -5.86 -19.61 -4.13
CA ILE A 198 -5.01 -20.43 -5.00
C ILE A 198 -4.23 -21.46 -4.19
N ALA A 199 -3.61 -21.05 -3.08
CA ALA A 199 -2.78 -21.93 -2.27
C ALA A 199 -3.60 -23.06 -1.64
N THR A 200 -4.79 -22.75 -1.10
CA THR A 200 -5.70 -23.75 -0.52
C THR A 200 -6.15 -24.76 -1.56
N ASN A 201 -6.62 -24.31 -2.73
CA ASN A 201 -7.08 -25.22 -3.77
C ASN A 201 -5.92 -26.03 -4.39
N ALA A 202 -4.75 -25.41 -4.61
CA ALA A 202 -3.56 -26.12 -5.07
C ALA A 202 -3.08 -27.18 -4.06
N GLU A 203 -3.24 -26.94 -2.76
CA GLU A 203 -2.94 -27.92 -1.73
C GLU A 203 -3.92 -29.09 -1.74
N VAL A 204 -5.23 -28.82 -1.93
CA VAL A 204 -6.22 -29.88 -2.11
C VAL A 204 -5.87 -30.74 -3.32
N VAL A 205 -5.58 -30.13 -4.47
CA VAL A 205 -5.17 -30.86 -5.69
C VAL A 205 -3.95 -31.72 -5.43
N TYR A 206 -2.86 -31.13 -4.89
CA TYR A 206 -1.62 -31.87 -4.60
C TYR A 206 -1.84 -33.03 -3.62
N ARG A 207 -2.65 -32.80 -2.58
CA ARG A 207 -2.96 -33.81 -1.56
C ARG A 207 -3.79 -34.94 -2.14
N GLN A 208 -4.86 -34.64 -2.88
CA GLN A 208 -5.72 -35.66 -3.47
C GLN A 208 -4.99 -36.47 -4.53
N ASP A 209 -4.22 -35.83 -5.43
CA ASP A 209 -3.40 -36.55 -6.41
C ASP A 209 -2.36 -37.45 -5.72
N SER A 210 -1.75 -37.00 -4.62
CA SER A 210 -0.83 -37.82 -3.85
C SER A 210 -1.53 -39.02 -3.20
N LEU A 211 -2.71 -38.82 -2.62
CA LEU A 211 -3.51 -39.88 -2.00
C LEU A 211 -3.97 -40.91 -3.04
N GLN A 212 -4.46 -40.46 -4.20
CA GLN A 212 -4.86 -41.34 -5.30
C GLN A 212 -3.66 -42.10 -5.87
N ARG A 213 -2.50 -41.44 -6.02
CA ARG A 213 -1.26 -42.12 -6.44
C ARG A 213 -0.87 -43.23 -5.47
N ILE A 214 -0.89 -42.96 -4.17
CA ILE A 214 -0.58 -43.98 -3.15
C ILE A 214 -1.62 -45.10 -3.16
N ALA A 215 -2.91 -44.77 -3.32
CA ALA A 215 -3.98 -45.75 -3.44
C ALA A 215 -3.84 -46.64 -4.70
N SER A 216 -3.26 -46.12 -5.77
CA SER A 216 -3.01 -46.89 -7.01
C SER A 216 -1.83 -47.86 -6.94
N LEU A 217 -0.95 -47.74 -5.93
CA LEU A 217 0.19 -48.65 -5.77
C LEU A 217 -0.26 -50.06 -5.36
N PRO A 218 0.51 -51.12 -5.70
CA PRO A 218 0.29 -52.47 -5.18
C PRO A 218 0.27 -52.47 -3.64
N GLU A 219 -0.47 -53.41 -3.04
CA GLU A 219 -0.71 -53.43 -1.59
C GLU A 219 0.60 -53.46 -0.77
N GLU A 220 1.57 -54.27 -1.17
CA GLU A 220 2.86 -54.38 -0.48
C GLU A 220 3.68 -53.07 -0.56
N GLU A 221 3.80 -52.48 -1.75
CA GLU A 221 4.50 -51.20 -1.94
C GLU A 221 3.82 -50.05 -1.19
N ARG A 222 2.48 -50.05 -1.12
CA ARG A 222 1.69 -49.07 -0.40
C ARG A 222 1.94 -49.15 1.11
N LYS A 223 1.93 -50.35 1.69
CA LYS A 223 2.20 -50.57 3.12
C LYS A 223 3.62 -50.11 3.47
N ASP A 224 4.60 -50.44 2.63
CA ASP A 224 5.99 -50.03 2.86
C ASP A 224 6.17 -48.52 2.75
N PHE A 225 5.52 -47.87 1.79
CA PHE A 225 5.52 -46.41 1.68
C PHE A 225 4.96 -45.73 2.94
N VAL A 226 3.83 -46.23 3.48
CA VAL A 226 3.21 -45.68 4.70
C VAL A 226 4.08 -45.94 5.92
N LYS A 227 4.70 -47.12 6.07
CA LYS A 227 5.67 -47.39 7.15
C LYS A 227 6.88 -46.44 7.10
N GLN A 228 7.44 -46.21 5.91
CA GLN A 228 8.53 -45.25 5.72
C GLN A 228 8.09 -43.81 6.03
N LEU A 229 6.87 -43.43 5.66
CA LEU A 229 6.30 -42.13 5.97
C LEU A 229 6.13 -41.93 7.47
N VAL A 230 5.57 -42.90 8.19
CA VAL A 230 5.46 -42.88 9.67
C VAL A 230 6.83 -42.69 10.30
N LYS A 231 7.83 -43.46 9.87
CA LYS A 231 9.20 -43.35 10.37
C LYS A 231 9.79 -41.95 10.14
N ARG A 232 9.55 -41.36 8.97
CA ARG A 232 10.00 -40.00 8.65
C ARG A 232 9.32 -38.96 9.54
N LEU A 233 7.99 -39.02 9.67
CA LEU A 233 7.20 -38.09 10.47
C LEU A 233 7.55 -38.18 11.97
N ARG A 234 7.76 -39.39 12.51
CA ARG A 234 8.23 -39.58 13.89
C ARG A 234 9.62 -38.98 14.13
N LYS A 235 10.53 -39.16 13.17
CA LYS A 235 11.87 -38.56 13.21
C LYS A 235 11.82 -37.03 13.15
N GLU A 236 10.96 -36.45 12.32
CA GLU A 236 10.75 -35.00 12.22
C GLU A 236 10.16 -34.40 13.50
N GLN A 237 9.29 -35.14 14.19
CA GLN A 237 8.74 -34.75 15.49
C GLN A 237 9.69 -35.03 16.68
N GLY A 238 10.85 -35.64 16.44
CA GLY A 238 11.84 -35.95 17.47
C GLY A 238 11.47 -37.11 18.40
N LEU A 239 10.45 -37.91 18.06
CA LEU A 239 10.12 -39.15 18.77
C LEU A 239 11.08 -40.26 18.30
N LYS A 240 11.75 -40.94 19.24
CA LYS A 240 12.53 -42.16 18.94
C LYS A 240 11.58 -43.36 18.86
N ASP A 241 11.87 -44.28 17.94
CA ASP A 241 11.15 -45.56 17.82
C ASP A 241 11.46 -46.46 19.02
N ASP A 242 10.60 -46.43 20.05
CA ASP A 242 10.54 -47.49 21.07
C ASP A 242 9.50 -48.52 20.66
N ASN A 243 9.92 -49.47 19.82
CA ASN A 243 9.22 -50.74 19.63
C ASN A 243 10.15 -51.88 20.04
N ASN A 244 10.33 -52.04 21.36
CA ASN A 244 10.64 -53.32 21.98
C ASN A 244 10.39 -53.23 23.50
N ASN A 245 9.36 -53.90 23.99
CA ASN A 245 9.23 -54.24 25.40
C ASN A 245 8.65 -55.66 25.49
N PRO A 246 9.16 -56.53 26.38
CA PRO A 246 8.28 -56.89 27.47
C PRO A 246 8.97 -57.14 28.83
N LEU A 247 8.25 -56.71 29.89
CA LEU A 247 8.12 -57.31 31.23
C LEU A 247 9.38 -57.69 32.04
N THR A 248 9.58 -57.01 33.18
CA THR A 248 9.63 -57.66 34.51
C THR A 248 9.24 -56.69 35.63
N ASN A 249 8.54 -57.24 36.62
CA ASN A 249 7.80 -56.64 37.73
C ASN A 249 8.72 -56.24 38.94
N PRO A 250 8.20 -55.71 40.07
CA PRO A 250 8.80 -54.62 40.84
C PRO A 250 9.35 -55.04 42.22
N ILE A 251 10.47 -54.49 42.71
CA ILE A 251 10.87 -54.63 44.13
C ILE A 251 11.59 -53.37 44.67
N ALA A 252 10.98 -52.83 45.74
CA ALA A 252 11.45 -52.12 46.94
C ALA A 252 12.70 -51.20 46.97
N LEU A 253 12.45 -50.05 47.64
CA LEU A 253 13.30 -49.04 48.30
C LEU A 253 14.49 -49.59 49.13
N PRO A 254 15.35 -48.74 49.77
CA PRO A 254 15.77 -47.36 49.52
C PRO A 254 17.32 -47.24 49.49
N ASN A 255 17.90 -46.20 48.86
CA ASN A 255 19.01 -45.51 49.53
C ASN A 255 19.28 -44.12 48.98
N ASN A 256 19.28 -43.20 49.92
CA ASN A 256 19.69 -41.82 49.81
C ASN A 256 21.22 -41.78 49.64
N ASN A 257 21.73 -41.20 48.56
CA ASN A 257 22.92 -40.35 48.56
C ASN A 257 23.24 -39.85 47.15
N LEU A 258 23.25 -38.53 46.99
CA LEU A 258 23.64 -37.87 45.73
C LEU A 258 25.13 -38.04 45.40
N PHE A 259 25.99 -38.42 46.37
CA PHE A 259 27.39 -38.77 46.16
C PHE A 259 27.91 -39.67 47.31
N PRO A 260 28.25 -40.96 47.08
CA PRO A 260 29.13 -41.70 47.97
C PRO A 260 30.55 -41.69 47.40
N SER A 261 31.43 -40.93 48.04
CA SER A 261 32.88 -41.20 48.01
C SER A 261 33.13 -42.43 48.88
N GLY A 262 33.64 -43.51 48.30
CA GLY A 262 34.12 -44.68 49.06
C GLY A 262 33.82 -46.02 48.38
N ASN A 263 34.87 -46.61 47.82
CA ASN A 263 35.03 -47.97 47.31
C ASN A 263 34.28 -48.40 46.03
N ASN A 264 35.05 -48.32 44.93
CA ASN A 264 34.93 -48.99 43.63
C ASN A 264 33.57 -48.91 42.90
N PRO A 265 33.31 -47.82 42.14
CA PRO A 265 32.45 -47.88 40.98
C PRO A 265 33.22 -48.49 39.78
N PRO A 266 32.60 -49.37 38.97
CA PRO A 266 33.19 -49.85 37.73
C PRO A 266 33.45 -48.67 36.79
N LYS A 267 34.67 -48.65 36.23
CA LYS A 267 35.14 -47.64 35.28
C LYS A 267 34.13 -47.40 34.15
N GLY A 268 33.79 -46.14 33.92
CA GLY A 268 33.75 -45.63 32.54
C GLY A 268 32.41 -45.18 31.95
N GLU A 269 31.28 -45.21 32.63
CA GLU A 269 30.07 -44.60 32.07
C GLU A 269 29.99 -43.11 32.41
N TRP A 270 30.36 -42.27 31.43
CA TRP A 270 30.13 -40.82 31.46
C TRP A 270 28.68 -40.53 31.88
N TYR A 271 28.47 -39.50 32.70
CA TYR A 271 27.17 -39.15 33.32
C TYR A 271 25.96 -39.23 32.37
N PHE A 272 26.15 -38.89 31.08
CA PHE A 272 25.10 -38.93 30.06
C PHE A 272 24.82 -40.31 29.48
N TYR A 273 25.58 -41.35 29.78
CA TYR A 273 25.29 -42.72 29.35
C TYR A 273 24.52 -43.52 30.39
N ASN A 274 24.51 -43.07 31.65
CA ASN A 274 23.71 -43.68 32.70
C ASN A 274 22.28 -43.09 32.73
N THR A 275 21.28 -43.91 32.38
CA THR A 275 19.86 -43.53 32.29
C THR A 275 19.27 -43.11 33.65
N ALA A 276 19.73 -43.70 34.76
CA ALA A 276 19.28 -43.35 36.10
C ALA A 276 19.80 -41.96 36.53
N SER A 277 21.07 -41.66 36.24
CA SER A 277 21.68 -40.35 36.53
C SER A 277 21.07 -39.21 35.71
N LYS A 278 20.76 -39.46 34.42
CA LYS A 278 20.05 -38.51 33.54
C LYS A 278 18.65 -38.17 34.05
N THR A 279 17.87 -39.18 34.42
CA THR A 279 16.49 -38.99 34.90
C THR A 279 16.46 -38.21 36.21
N ARG A 280 17.42 -38.48 37.10
CA ARG A 280 17.58 -37.76 38.37
C ARG A 280 18.02 -36.31 38.14
N GLY A 281 18.99 -36.07 37.26
CA GLY A 281 19.42 -34.72 36.88
C GLY A 281 18.33 -33.87 36.23
N LEU A 282 17.46 -34.48 35.42
CA LEU A 282 16.29 -33.80 34.84
C LEU A 282 15.29 -33.38 35.93
N SER A 283 15.04 -34.26 36.91
CA SER A 283 14.18 -33.95 38.06
C SER A 283 14.73 -32.79 38.90
N GLU A 284 16.03 -32.83 39.23
CA GLU A 284 16.70 -31.75 39.96
C GLU A 284 16.73 -30.43 39.17
N PHE A 285 16.94 -30.50 37.86
CA PHE A 285 16.91 -29.32 37.00
C PHE A 285 15.51 -28.68 37.00
N ARG A 286 14.45 -29.49 36.87
CA ARG A 286 13.07 -29.01 36.95
C ARG A 286 12.72 -28.48 38.35
N SER A 287 13.24 -29.08 39.41
CA SER A 287 13.03 -28.60 40.78
C SER A 287 13.70 -27.24 41.02
N LYS A 288 14.95 -27.06 40.57
CA LYS A 288 15.70 -25.81 40.76
C LYS A 288 15.27 -24.69 39.81
N TRP A 289 14.90 -25.03 38.58
CA TRP A 289 14.73 -24.05 37.51
C TRP A 289 13.35 -24.06 36.86
N GLY A 290 12.50 -25.04 37.14
CA GLY A 290 11.20 -25.21 36.48
C GLY A 290 11.30 -25.79 35.07
N ASN A 291 10.17 -25.83 34.35
CA ASN A 291 10.14 -26.28 32.96
C ASN A 291 10.65 -25.14 32.05
N ARG A 292 11.87 -25.27 31.53
CA ARG A 292 12.49 -24.24 30.67
C ARG A 292 12.47 -24.67 29.20
N PRO A 293 12.11 -23.75 28.29
CA PRO A 293 12.21 -24.03 26.86
C PRO A 293 13.68 -24.20 26.46
N LYS A 294 13.93 -25.01 25.43
CA LYS A 294 15.28 -25.25 24.89
C LYS A 294 15.72 -24.03 24.05
N VAL A 295 16.18 -23.00 24.74
CA VAL A 295 16.76 -21.78 24.15
C VAL A 295 18.12 -21.50 24.78
N ASP A 296 19.03 -20.94 23.99
CA ASP A 296 20.35 -20.55 24.49
C ASP A 296 20.23 -19.41 25.51
N ASN A 297 21.15 -19.36 26.47
CA ASN A 297 21.16 -18.38 27.55
C ASN A 297 19.87 -18.34 28.42
N TRP A 298 19.14 -19.47 28.54
CA TRP A 298 17.91 -19.57 29.35
C TRP A 298 18.07 -19.13 30.82
N ARG A 299 19.30 -19.10 31.36
CA ARG A 299 19.60 -18.58 32.70
C ARG A 299 19.54 -17.05 32.78
N ARG A 300 19.82 -16.32 31.69
CA ARG A 300 19.81 -14.85 31.64
C ARG A 300 18.42 -14.26 31.41
N SER A 301 17.55 -14.94 30.65
CA SER A 301 16.16 -14.50 30.47
C SER A 301 15.38 -14.45 31.79
N ALA A 302 15.73 -15.30 32.77
CA ALA A 302 15.16 -15.26 34.12
C ALA A 302 15.59 -14.03 34.94
N ALA A 303 16.77 -13.46 34.67
CA ALA A 303 17.26 -12.26 35.36
C ALA A 303 16.59 -10.97 34.85
N ILE A 304 16.08 -10.96 33.61
CA ILE A 304 15.35 -9.81 33.03
C ILE A 304 13.88 -9.78 33.47
N ILE A 305 13.27 -10.93 33.75
CA ILE A 305 11.87 -11.02 34.19
C ILE A 305 11.71 -10.61 35.68
N GLY A 306 12.78 -10.66 36.48
CA GLY A 306 12.76 -10.30 37.90
C GLY A 306 12.98 -8.81 38.23
N MET A 307 13.34 -7.97 37.25
CA MET A 307 13.71 -6.55 37.48
C MET A 307 12.71 -5.52 36.90
N THR A 308 11.63 -5.94 36.24
CA THR A 308 10.56 -5.05 35.79
C THR A 308 9.23 -5.43 36.46
N GLY A 309 9.06 -4.99 37.70
CA GLY A 309 7.78 -5.09 38.40
C GLY A 309 6.85 -3.93 38.03
N GLN A 310 5.85 -4.18 37.18
CA GLN A 310 4.42 -3.90 37.40
C GLN A 310 3.58 -4.11 36.11
N PRO A 311 2.27 -4.37 36.26
CA PRO A 311 1.50 -5.22 35.38
C PRO A 311 0.71 -4.43 34.33
N ALA A 312 0.59 -4.97 33.12
CA ALA A 312 -0.33 -4.46 32.12
C ALA A 312 -1.33 -5.58 31.76
N GLY A 313 -2.55 -5.43 32.25
CA GLY A 313 -3.70 -6.09 31.65
C GLY A 313 -4.00 -5.47 30.28
N MET A 314 -4.28 -6.30 29.30
CA MET A 314 -5.05 -5.91 28.11
C MET A 314 -5.61 -7.16 27.43
N GLY A 315 -6.93 -7.18 27.24
CA GLY A 315 -7.57 -7.67 26.01
C GLY A 315 -7.55 -9.17 25.77
N ASN A 316 -8.38 -9.91 26.50
CA ASN A 316 -8.81 -11.24 26.09
C ASN A 316 -9.77 -11.12 24.89
N SER A 317 -9.41 -11.71 23.75
CA SER A 317 -10.33 -12.03 22.66
C SER A 317 -9.89 -13.35 22.03
N GLY A 318 -10.59 -14.41 22.43
CA GLY A 318 -10.98 -15.51 21.55
C GLY A 318 -9.89 -16.42 21.00
N ALA A 319 -9.07 -17.02 21.86
CA ALA A 319 -8.45 -18.31 21.55
C ALA A 319 -8.75 -19.28 22.69
N THR A 320 -9.78 -20.10 22.50
CA THR A 320 -10.14 -21.18 23.42
C THR A 320 -9.00 -22.19 23.48
N THR A 321 -8.15 -22.06 24.50
CA THR A 321 -7.25 -23.11 24.94
C THR A 321 -8.09 -24.25 25.51
N GLN A 322 -8.35 -25.29 24.72
CA GLN A 322 -8.55 -26.61 25.28
C GLN A 322 -7.19 -27.19 25.65
N SER A 323 -6.92 -27.19 26.95
CA SER A 323 -6.00 -28.13 27.56
C SER A 323 -6.62 -29.53 27.41
N GLY A 324 -6.01 -30.37 26.58
CA GLY A 324 -6.43 -31.75 26.33
C GLY A 324 -5.24 -32.61 25.94
N ASN A 325 -4.78 -33.46 26.87
CA ASN A 325 -3.96 -34.66 26.71
C ASN A 325 -2.85 -34.70 25.63
N ALA A 326 -1.60 -34.53 26.08
CA ALA A 326 -0.36 -34.86 25.34
C ALA A 326 -0.13 -36.38 25.11
N GLN A 327 -1.21 -37.17 25.05
CA GLN A 327 -1.18 -38.62 24.82
C GLN A 327 -1.89 -39.02 23.51
N GLN A 328 -2.41 -38.06 22.75
CA GLN A 328 -3.11 -38.28 21.47
C GLN A 328 -2.21 -38.15 20.22
N GLY A 329 -1.07 -37.44 20.30
CA GLY A 329 -0.19 -37.21 19.15
C GLY A 329 0.57 -38.45 18.64
N SER A 330 0.77 -39.47 19.48
CA SER A 330 1.42 -40.73 19.06
C SER A 330 0.46 -41.69 18.35
N ALA A 331 -0.85 -41.59 18.59
CA ALA A 331 -1.88 -42.43 17.98
C ALA A 331 -2.23 -41.97 16.56
N GLU A 332 -2.21 -40.66 16.28
CA GLU A 332 -2.46 -40.10 14.94
C GLU A 332 -1.32 -40.35 13.93
N LEU A 333 -0.09 -40.59 14.42
CA LEU A 333 1.09 -40.98 13.63
C LEU A 333 1.30 -42.50 13.61
N SER A 334 0.23 -43.29 13.79
CA SER A 334 0.27 -44.73 13.62
C SER A 334 0.11 -45.11 12.15
N PHE A 335 0.60 -46.31 11.79
CA PHE A 335 0.42 -46.87 10.45
C PHE A 335 -1.07 -46.95 10.08
N ASP A 336 -1.90 -47.47 10.99
CA ASP A 336 -3.33 -47.66 10.77
C ASP A 336 -4.07 -46.33 10.53
N ALA A 337 -3.77 -45.29 11.32
CA ALA A 337 -4.40 -43.97 11.19
C ALA A 337 -4.07 -43.24 9.89
N LEU A 338 -2.88 -43.49 9.30
CA LEU A 338 -2.51 -42.94 8.00
C LEU A 338 -3.01 -43.80 6.85
N TYR A 339 -3.10 -45.11 7.04
CA TYR A 339 -3.58 -46.05 6.03
C TYR A 339 -5.10 -45.93 5.81
N GLU A 340 -5.87 -45.71 6.87
CA GLU A 340 -7.33 -45.50 6.80
C GLU A 340 -7.74 -44.26 6.00
N LYS A 341 -6.86 -43.24 5.93
CA LYS A 341 -7.10 -42.00 5.18
C LYS A 341 -6.91 -42.13 3.67
N LEU A 342 -6.49 -43.30 3.17
CA LEU A 342 -6.31 -43.55 1.75
C LEU A 342 -7.67 -43.88 1.08
N PRO A 343 -7.98 -43.30 -0.09
CA PRO A 343 -9.20 -43.60 -0.83
C PRO A 343 -9.09 -44.97 -1.51
N LEU A 344 -9.28 -46.05 -0.75
CA LEU A 344 -9.21 -47.43 -1.24
C LEU A 344 -10.56 -47.98 -1.69
N SER A 345 -11.66 -47.43 -1.16
CA SER A 345 -13.02 -47.77 -1.58
C SER A 345 -13.45 -46.93 -2.78
N GLU A 346 -14.38 -47.46 -3.57
CA GLU A 346 -14.98 -46.74 -4.71
C GLU A 346 -15.66 -45.43 -4.25
N GLU A 347 -16.31 -45.44 -3.09
CA GLU A 347 -16.88 -44.23 -2.46
C GLU A 347 -15.80 -43.22 -2.03
N GLY A 348 -14.68 -43.69 -1.48
CA GLY A 348 -13.55 -42.84 -1.09
C GLY A 348 -12.89 -42.19 -2.31
N LEU A 349 -12.78 -42.95 -3.41
CA LEU A 349 -12.25 -42.47 -4.68
C LEU A 349 -13.20 -41.44 -5.31
N LYS A 350 -14.52 -41.66 -5.25
CA LYS A 350 -15.51 -40.67 -5.69
C LYS A 350 -15.40 -39.37 -4.90
N LYS A 351 -15.37 -39.42 -3.56
CA LYS A 351 -15.19 -38.22 -2.71
C LYS A 351 -13.88 -37.47 -3.00
N SER A 352 -12.80 -38.22 -3.25
CA SER A 352 -11.51 -37.65 -3.63
C SER A 352 -11.59 -36.94 -4.99
N ASN A 353 -12.25 -37.56 -5.97
CA ASN A 353 -12.50 -36.96 -7.29
C ASN A 353 -13.42 -35.74 -7.23
N ASP A 354 -14.48 -35.78 -6.40
CA ASP A 354 -15.39 -34.65 -6.19
C ASP A 354 -14.64 -33.45 -5.58
N SER A 355 -13.75 -33.71 -4.62
CA SER A 355 -12.88 -32.67 -4.06
C SER A 355 -11.88 -32.13 -5.08
N LEU A 356 -11.37 -33.01 -5.97
CA LEU A 356 -10.39 -32.66 -6.98
C LEU A 356 -10.98 -31.80 -8.11
N GLN A 357 -12.17 -32.15 -8.61
CA GLN A 357 -12.85 -31.38 -9.65
C GLN A 357 -13.21 -29.97 -9.16
N GLU A 358 -13.73 -29.84 -7.93
CA GLU A 358 -14.06 -28.56 -7.33
C GLU A 358 -12.80 -27.71 -7.12
N ALA A 359 -11.75 -28.30 -6.56
CA ALA A 359 -10.49 -27.59 -6.33
C ALA A 359 -9.84 -27.14 -7.65
N LEU A 360 -9.83 -27.98 -8.70
CA LEU A 360 -9.31 -27.60 -10.01
C LEU A 360 -10.13 -26.48 -10.66
N PHE A 361 -11.46 -26.51 -10.52
CA PHE A 361 -12.34 -25.47 -11.02
C PHE A 361 -12.09 -24.13 -10.33
N LEU A 362 -12.11 -24.11 -8.98
CA LEU A 362 -11.85 -22.90 -8.20
C LEU A 362 -10.43 -22.37 -8.42
N LEU A 363 -9.44 -23.26 -8.55
CA LEU A 363 -8.06 -22.90 -8.85
C LEU A 363 -7.92 -22.22 -10.22
N GLY A 364 -8.52 -22.82 -11.26
CA GLY A 364 -8.52 -22.26 -12.61
C GLY A 364 -9.22 -20.90 -12.67
N LYS A 365 -10.37 -20.77 -12.00
CA LYS A 365 -11.10 -19.50 -11.86
C LYS A 365 -10.28 -18.44 -11.15
N ALA A 366 -9.64 -18.79 -10.03
CA ALA A 366 -8.82 -17.86 -9.26
C ALA A 366 -7.61 -17.37 -10.08
N TYR A 367 -6.96 -18.24 -10.87
CA TYR A 367 -5.89 -17.79 -11.76
C TYR A 367 -6.35 -16.74 -12.77
N ILE A 368 -7.54 -16.90 -13.32
CA ILE A 368 -8.07 -16.03 -14.39
C ILE A 368 -8.64 -14.73 -13.85
N GLN A 369 -9.42 -14.80 -12.76
CA GLN A 369 -10.18 -13.65 -12.24
C GLN A 369 -9.39 -12.83 -11.22
N GLU A 370 -8.54 -13.46 -10.42
CA GLU A 370 -7.85 -12.79 -9.31
C GLU A 370 -6.43 -12.35 -9.67
N ILE A 371 -5.71 -13.14 -10.47
CA ILE A 371 -4.30 -12.88 -10.85
C ILE A 371 -4.15 -12.55 -12.34
N GLU A 372 -5.17 -12.80 -13.14
CA GLU A 372 -5.15 -12.67 -14.60
C GLU A 372 -4.06 -13.52 -15.31
N ASP A 373 -3.58 -14.60 -14.69
CA ASP A 373 -2.70 -15.56 -15.36
C ASP A 373 -3.55 -16.56 -16.17
N CYS A 374 -3.87 -16.14 -17.40
CA CYS A 374 -4.60 -16.96 -18.35
C CYS A 374 -3.88 -18.26 -18.72
N GLN A 375 -2.54 -18.31 -18.68
CA GLN A 375 -1.78 -19.51 -19.04
C GLN A 375 -2.03 -20.60 -17.98
N ALA A 376 -1.75 -20.30 -16.71
CA ALA A 376 -1.96 -21.22 -15.60
C ALA A 376 -3.45 -21.61 -15.45
N GLY A 377 -4.35 -20.65 -15.69
CA GLY A 377 -5.79 -20.88 -15.76
C GLY A 377 -6.18 -21.90 -16.83
N THR A 378 -5.74 -21.70 -18.08
CA THR A 378 -6.05 -22.63 -19.19
C THR A 378 -5.50 -24.03 -18.95
N GLU A 379 -4.26 -24.16 -18.48
CA GLU A 379 -3.67 -25.48 -18.19
C GLU A 379 -4.45 -26.22 -17.10
N THR A 380 -4.94 -25.51 -16.08
CA THR A 380 -5.70 -26.10 -14.97
C THR A 380 -7.11 -26.50 -15.40
N LEU A 381 -7.80 -25.64 -16.14
CA LEU A 381 -9.15 -25.91 -16.64
C LEU A 381 -9.17 -26.98 -17.76
N GLU A 382 -8.11 -27.08 -18.57
CA GLU A 382 -7.97 -28.18 -19.54
C GLU A 382 -7.73 -29.52 -18.85
N LYS A 383 -6.96 -29.56 -17.76
CA LYS A 383 -6.82 -30.77 -16.93
C LYS A 383 -8.16 -31.20 -16.33
N LEU A 384 -8.96 -30.24 -15.83
CA LEU A 384 -10.31 -30.50 -15.34
C LEU A 384 -11.19 -31.10 -16.45
N ARG A 385 -11.23 -30.45 -17.62
CA ARG A 385 -12.06 -30.86 -18.76
C ARG A 385 -11.70 -32.24 -19.31
N THR A 386 -10.41 -32.57 -19.35
CA THR A 386 -9.91 -33.87 -19.85
C THR A 386 -10.12 -35.01 -18.86
N ARG A 387 -9.96 -34.75 -17.55
CA ARG A 387 -10.09 -35.77 -16.50
C ARG A 387 -11.54 -36.00 -16.06
N PHE A 388 -12.39 -34.96 -16.13
CA PHE A 388 -13.77 -34.98 -15.64
C PHE A 388 -14.74 -34.44 -16.71
N THR A 389 -15.11 -35.29 -17.67
CA THR A 389 -15.98 -34.91 -18.79
C THR A 389 -17.44 -34.64 -18.39
N ALA A 390 -17.88 -35.15 -17.24
CA ALA A 390 -19.23 -34.97 -16.69
C ALA A 390 -19.32 -33.92 -15.58
N PHE A 391 -18.31 -33.07 -15.41
CA PHE A 391 -18.31 -32.04 -14.38
C PHE A 391 -19.40 -30.98 -14.63
N GLU A 392 -20.21 -30.68 -13.62
CA GLU A 392 -21.11 -29.54 -13.58
C GLU A 392 -20.48 -28.50 -12.64
N PRO A 393 -20.20 -27.23 -13.04
CA PRO A 393 -20.62 -26.48 -14.23
C PRO A 393 -19.57 -26.37 -15.37
N MET A 394 -19.65 -27.24 -16.38
CA MET A 394 -18.73 -27.21 -17.55
C MET A 394 -18.89 -25.97 -18.44
N ASP A 395 -20.07 -25.33 -18.47
CA ASP A 395 -20.31 -24.11 -19.24
C ASP A 395 -19.48 -22.93 -18.73
N GLU A 396 -19.30 -22.80 -17.42
CA GLU A 396 -18.39 -21.81 -16.81
C GLU A 396 -16.92 -22.11 -17.10
N VAL A 397 -16.53 -23.39 -17.11
CA VAL A 397 -15.18 -23.82 -17.52
C VAL A 397 -14.89 -23.39 -18.97
N LEU A 398 -15.81 -23.70 -19.89
CA LEU A 398 -15.68 -23.35 -21.30
C LEU A 398 -15.67 -21.83 -21.52
N PHE A 399 -16.48 -21.08 -20.77
CA PHE A 399 -16.49 -19.61 -20.82
C PHE A 399 -15.12 -19.02 -20.44
N ASN A 400 -14.55 -19.48 -19.32
CA ASN A 400 -13.24 -19.02 -18.85
C ASN A 400 -12.11 -19.41 -19.82
N LEU A 401 -12.18 -20.59 -20.44
CA LEU A 401 -11.26 -21.01 -21.51
C LEU A 401 -11.38 -20.12 -22.74
N TYR A 402 -12.60 -19.83 -23.22
CA TYR A 402 -12.83 -18.92 -24.35
C TYR A 402 -12.25 -17.52 -24.10
N TYR A 403 -12.49 -16.97 -22.91
CA TYR A 403 -11.95 -15.68 -22.50
C TYR A 403 -10.41 -15.67 -22.56
N CYS A 404 -9.77 -16.69 -22.00
CA CYS A 404 -8.30 -16.81 -21.99
C CYS A 404 -7.72 -17.04 -23.38
N TYR A 405 -8.32 -17.91 -24.20
CA TYR A 405 -7.84 -18.17 -25.56
C TYR A 405 -7.92 -16.92 -26.44
N ASN A 406 -8.96 -16.09 -26.29
CA ASN A 406 -9.01 -14.79 -26.95
C ASN A 406 -7.94 -13.82 -26.45
N LYS A 407 -7.71 -13.74 -25.13
CA LYS A 407 -6.68 -12.87 -24.55
C LYS A 407 -5.27 -13.26 -25.00
N GLN A 408 -5.02 -14.56 -25.21
CA GLN A 408 -3.74 -15.10 -25.70
C GLN A 408 -3.58 -15.04 -27.23
N GLY A 409 -4.63 -14.68 -27.98
CA GLY A 409 -4.61 -14.64 -29.46
C GLY A 409 -4.81 -16.00 -30.14
N GLU A 410 -5.19 -17.05 -29.39
CA GLU A 410 -5.46 -18.39 -29.93
C GLU A 410 -6.89 -18.50 -30.50
N THR A 411 -7.16 -17.74 -31.55
CA THR A 411 -8.50 -17.57 -32.15
C THR A 411 -9.14 -18.88 -32.65
N ALA A 412 -8.34 -19.83 -33.12
CA ALA A 412 -8.83 -21.14 -33.56
C ALA A 412 -9.40 -21.98 -32.41
N LYS A 413 -8.71 -22.02 -31.25
CA LYS A 413 -9.21 -22.72 -30.06
C LYS A 413 -10.41 -22.00 -29.47
N ALA A 414 -10.40 -20.67 -29.44
CA ALA A 414 -11.55 -19.87 -29.01
C ALA A 414 -12.79 -20.14 -29.88
N ALA A 415 -12.64 -20.22 -31.21
CA ALA A 415 -13.74 -20.56 -32.12
C ALA A 415 -14.31 -21.96 -31.86
N ALA A 416 -13.43 -22.96 -31.63
CA ALA A 416 -13.86 -24.32 -31.29
C ALA A 416 -14.64 -24.37 -29.97
N ILE A 417 -14.17 -23.66 -28.93
CA ILE A 417 -14.88 -23.57 -27.64
C ILE A 417 -16.23 -22.87 -27.82
N LYS A 418 -16.29 -21.79 -28.61
CA LYS A 418 -17.55 -21.09 -28.92
C LYS A 418 -18.55 -22.00 -29.62
N GLN A 419 -18.11 -22.81 -30.58
CA GLN A 419 -18.97 -23.80 -31.25
C GLN A 419 -19.46 -24.86 -30.26
N GLN A 420 -18.59 -25.36 -29.39
CA GLN A 420 -18.96 -26.34 -28.36
C GLN A 420 -19.99 -25.78 -27.37
N MET A 421 -19.79 -24.54 -26.89
CA MET A 421 -20.75 -23.86 -26.01
C MET A 421 -22.10 -23.67 -26.70
N SER A 422 -22.10 -23.26 -27.97
CA SER A 422 -23.33 -23.07 -28.75
C SER A 422 -24.07 -24.38 -29.02
N ALA A 423 -23.35 -25.51 -29.18
CA ALA A 423 -23.96 -26.81 -29.46
C ALA A 423 -24.50 -27.51 -28.21
N LYS A 424 -23.75 -27.47 -27.08
CA LYS A 424 -24.09 -28.22 -25.85
C LYS A 424 -24.71 -27.37 -24.73
N TYR A 425 -24.47 -26.05 -24.73
CA TYR A 425 -24.86 -25.15 -23.64
C TYR A 425 -25.56 -23.89 -24.16
N ALA A 426 -26.36 -24.01 -25.22
CA ALA A 426 -27.06 -22.88 -25.85
C ALA A 426 -27.94 -22.07 -24.88
N SER A 427 -28.52 -22.74 -23.86
CA SER A 427 -29.37 -22.12 -22.85
C SER A 427 -28.60 -21.39 -21.73
N SER A 428 -27.28 -21.56 -21.64
CA SER A 428 -26.48 -20.90 -20.60
C SER A 428 -26.30 -19.40 -20.90
N ASN A 429 -26.45 -18.58 -19.86
CA ASN A 429 -26.21 -17.13 -19.93
C ASN A 429 -24.79 -16.82 -20.43
N LEU A 430 -23.81 -17.66 -20.10
CA LEU A 430 -22.42 -17.49 -20.50
C LEU A 430 -22.23 -17.71 -22.01
N THR A 431 -22.98 -18.65 -22.61
CA THR A 431 -23.00 -18.86 -24.06
C THR A 431 -23.59 -17.66 -24.79
N ASN A 432 -24.61 -17.01 -24.23
CA ASN A 432 -25.16 -15.76 -24.76
C ASN A 432 -24.13 -14.62 -24.73
N ILE A 433 -23.33 -14.51 -23.65
CA ILE A 433 -22.24 -13.53 -23.57
C ILE A 433 -21.21 -13.77 -24.68
N VAL A 434 -20.80 -15.02 -24.89
CA VAL A 434 -19.79 -15.42 -25.89
C VAL A 434 -20.28 -15.22 -27.34
N THR A 435 -21.57 -15.41 -27.58
CA THR A 435 -22.18 -15.32 -28.92
C THR A 435 -22.60 -13.90 -29.28
N THR A 436 -23.20 -13.16 -28.34
CA THR A 436 -23.81 -11.84 -28.58
C THR A 436 -23.00 -10.65 -28.02
N GLY A 437 -22.05 -10.91 -27.12
CA GLY A 437 -21.29 -9.86 -26.42
C GLY A 437 -22.07 -9.10 -25.35
N LYS A 438 -23.30 -9.51 -25.03
CA LYS A 438 -24.18 -8.86 -24.04
C LYS A 438 -24.29 -9.72 -22.78
N ASN A 439 -24.10 -9.11 -21.61
CA ASN A 439 -24.33 -9.77 -20.31
C ASN A 439 -25.82 -9.73 -19.95
N PRO A 440 -26.53 -10.88 -19.88
CA PRO A 440 -27.96 -10.91 -19.55
C PRO A 440 -28.27 -10.62 -18.07
N LEU A 441 -27.26 -10.63 -17.19
CA LEU A 441 -27.42 -10.45 -15.74
C LEU A 441 -27.35 -8.99 -15.28
N LEU A 442 -26.88 -8.08 -16.13
CA LEU A 442 -27.02 -6.66 -15.83
C LEU A 442 -28.49 -6.31 -16.06
N THR A 443 -29.17 -5.90 -15.00
CA THR A 443 -30.52 -5.36 -15.16
C THR A 443 -30.48 -4.22 -16.16
N GLU A 444 -31.54 -4.04 -16.96
CA GLU A 444 -31.61 -2.93 -17.92
C GLU A 444 -31.32 -1.57 -17.26
N LYS A 445 -31.67 -1.46 -15.97
CA LYS A 445 -31.37 -0.33 -15.09
C LYS A 445 -29.86 -0.14 -14.81
N GLU A 446 -29.08 -1.19 -14.60
CA GLU A 446 -27.62 -1.11 -14.39
C GLU A 446 -26.87 -0.79 -15.68
N VAL A 447 -27.29 -1.36 -16.81
CA VAL A 447 -26.76 -1.00 -18.13
C VAL A 447 -27.08 0.46 -18.46
N ALA A 448 -28.31 0.90 -18.22
CA ALA A 448 -28.72 2.28 -18.39
C ALA A 448 -27.89 3.21 -17.49
N THR A 449 -27.73 2.87 -16.20
CA THR A 449 -26.93 3.65 -15.24
C THR A 449 -25.50 3.84 -15.75
N LYS A 450 -24.83 2.76 -16.19
CA LYS A 450 -23.47 2.85 -16.73
C LYS A 450 -23.40 3.66 -18.02
N THR A 451 -24.36 3.48 -18.93
CA THR A 451 -24.44 4.24 -20.18
C THR A 451 -24.60 5.74 -19.91
N TYR A 452 -25.46 6.10 -18.95
CA TYR A 452 -25.65 7.48 -18.54
C TYR A 452 -24.46 8.06 -17.79
N GLU A 453 -23.70 7.25 -17.03
CA GLU A 453 -22.42 7.66 -16.44
C GLU A 453 -21.37 7.99 -17.52
N ASP A 454 -21.25 7.18 -18.56
CA ASP A 454 -20.31 7.43 -19.66
C ASP A 454 -20.67 8.72 -20.43
N ILE A 455 -21.96 8.94 -20.69
CA ILE A 455 -22.46 10.18 -21.32
C ILE A 455 -22.16 11.40 -20.45
N TYR A 456 -22.36 11.26 -19.15
CA TYR A 456 -22.09 12.30 -18.17
C TYR A 456 -20.60 12.69 -18.19
N ASP A 457 -19.69 11.71 -18.23
CA ASP A 457 -18.25 11.98 -18.29
C ASP A 457 -17.88 12.72 -19.58
N LEU A 458 -18.48 12.37 -20.73
CA LEU A 458 -18.28 13.10 -21.99
C LEU A 458 -18.71 14.57 -21.89
N PHE A 459 -19.83 14.87 -21.23
CA PHE A 459 -20.27 16.25 -20.99
C PHE A 459 -19.26 17.02 -20.13
N ILE A 460 -18.84 16.45 -19.00
CA ILE A 460 -17.89 17.10 -18.09
C ILE A 460 -16.53 17.34 -18.77
N GLU A 461 -16.09 16.41 -19.61
CA GLU A 461 -14.82 16.51 -20.36
C GLU A 461 -14.87 17.46 -21.57
N GLY A 462 -16.05 17.98 -21.91
CA GLY A 462 -16.23 18.94 -23.00
C GLY A 462 -16.46 18.32 -24.39
N LYS A 463 -16.70 17.01 -24.48
CA LYS A 463 -17.04 16.30 -25.73
C LYS A 463 -18.55 16.39 -26.01
N PHE A 464 -19.04 17.62 -26.14
CA PHE A 464 -20.47 17.94 -26.13
C PHE A 464 -21.28 17.32 -27.29
N GLU A 465 -20.73 17.32 -28.51
CA GLU A 465 -21.44 16.78 -29.68
C GLU A 465 -21.66 15.27 -29.57
N GLU A 466 -20.63 14.53 -29.16
CA GLU A 466 -20.72 13.09 -28.89
C GLU A 466 -21.67 12.80 -27.72
N ALA A 467 -21.61 13.61 -26.66
CA ALA A 467 -22.47 13.46 -25.50
C ALA A 467 -23.96 13.67 -25.83
N LEU A 468 -24.30 14.66 -26.65
CA LEU A 468 -25.68 14.90 -27.09
C LEU A 468 -26.23 13.77 -27.97
N LEU A 469 -25.41 13.24 -28.89
CA LEU A 469 -25.80 12.13 -29.75
C LEU A 469 -26.05 10.85 -28.94
N ARG A 470 -25.11 10.51 -28.03
CA ARG A 470 -25.27 9.34 -27.15
C ARG A 470 -26.41 9.50 -26.17
N LYS A 471 -26.64 10.71 -25.66
CA LYS A 471 -27.79 11.04 -24.81
C LYS A 471 -29.10 10.77 -25.55
N LYS A 472 -29.26 11.28 -26.77
CA LYS A 472 -30.48 11.04 -27.56
C LYS A 472 -30.76 9.54 -27.75
N ALA A 473 -29.73 8.77 -28.10
CA ALA A 473 -29.84 7.31 -28.25
C ALA A 473 -30.16 6.59 -26.92
N ALA A 474 -29.64 7.08 -25.80
CA ALA A 474 -29.92 6.54 -24.47
C ALA A 474 -31.33 6.88 -23.98
N ASP A 475 -31.78 8.13 -24.17
CA ASP A 475 -33.10 8.60 -23.80
C ASP A 475 -34.20 7.87 -24.62
N GLU A 476 -33.98 7.64 -25.93
CA GLU A 476 -34.87 6.85 -26.80
C GLU A 476 -34.99 5.39 -26.36
N LYS A 477 -33.92 4.82 -25.79
CA LYS A 477 -33.83 3.40 -25.43
C LYS A 477 -34.29 3.11 -24.01
N TYR A 478 -33.95 3.97 -23.05
CA TYR A 478 -34.09 3.70 -21.62
C TYR A 478 -35.10 4.62 -20.91
N GLY A 479 -35.56 5.69 -21.57
CA GLY A 479 -36.46 6.68 -20.97
C GLY A 479 -35.86 7.41 -19.77
N ASN A 480 -36.73 7.94 -18.89
CA ASN A 480 -36.33 8.74 -17.73
C ASN A 480 -35.71 7.87 -16.62
N ASN A 481 -34.49 8.20 -16.20
CA ASN A 481 -33.74 7.49 -15.16
C ASN A 481 -33.18 8.47 -14.10
N TYR A 482 -32.55 7.95 -13.05
CA TYR A 482 -31.95 8.72 -11.96
C TYR A 482 -30.96 9.80 -12.42
N TRP A 483 -30.24 9.56 -13.53
CA TRP A 483 -29.24 10.47 -14.09
C TRP A 483 -29.80 11.57 -15.01
N THR A 484 -31.08 11.46 -15.42
CA THR A 484 -31.69 12.37 -16.38
C THR A 484 -31.70 13.84 -15.90
N PRO A 485 -32.06 14.16 -14.64
CA PRO A 485 -32.02 15.55 -14.14
C PRO A 485 -30.63 16.18 -14.14
N GLN A 486 -29.61 15.39 -13.81
CA GLN A 486 -28.21 15.78 -13.77
C GLN A 486 -27.76 16.09 -15.20
N LEU A 487 -28.02 15.19 -16.16
CA LEU A 487 -27.68 15.40 -17.58
C LEU A 487 -28.38 16.62 -18.17
N LEU A 488 -29.66 16.85 -17.86
CA LEU A 488 -30.37 18.06 -18.28
C LEU A 488 -29.76 19.33 -17.69
N TYR A 489 -29.28 19.29 -16.44
CA TYR A 489 -28.65 20.46 -15.82
C TYR A 489 -27.33 20.80 -16.51
N ILE A 490 -26.47 19.80 -16.76
CA ILE A 490 -25.16 19.99 -17.40
C ILE A 490 -25.33 20.44 -18.86
N GLU A 491 -26.34 19.89 -19.56
CA GLU A 491 -26.73 20.33 -20.90
C GLU A 491 -27.20 21.80 -20.91
N SER A 492 -27.99 22.22 -19.92
CA SER A 492 -28.44 23.62 -19.85
C SER A 492 -27.26 24.59 -19.71
N VAL A 493 -26.26 24.22 -18.91
CA VAL A 493 -25.03 24.99 -18.70
C VAL A 493 -24.20 25.07 -20.00
N TYR A 494 -24.21 24.02 -20.82
CA TYR A 494 -23.65 24.06 -22.17
C TYR A 494 -24.41 25.03 -23.09
N TYR A 495 -25.75 25.06 -23.07
CA TYR A 495 -26.50 26.06 -23.85
C TYR A 495 -26.23 27.50 -23.38
N VAL A 496 -26.01 27.71 -22.07
CA VAL A 496 -25.60 29.03 -21.54
C VAL A 496 -24.25 29.48 -22.13
N LYS A 497 -23.28 28.56 -22.28
CA LYS A 497 -21.99 28.82 -22.94
C LYS A 497 -22.18 29.32 -24.38
N GLN A 498 -23.13 28.72 -25.10
CA GLN A 498 -23.45 29.09 -26.48
C GLN A 498 -24.34 30.33 -26.62
N LYS A 499 -24.67 31.02 -25.52
CA LYS A 499 -25.65 32.12 -25.48
C LYS A 499 -27.05 31.74 -25.98
N ASN A 500 -27.40 30.46 -25.94
CA ASN A 500 -28.74 29.99 -26.29
C ASN A 500 -29.62 29.90 -25.03
N ASP A 501 -29.94 31.07 -24.48
CA ASP A 501 -30.62 31.18 -23.18
C ASP A 501 -32.04 30.60 -23.22
N SER A 502 -32.74 30.71 -24.36
CA SER A 502 -34.08 30.12 -24.54
C SER A 502 -34.05 28.59 -24.45
N ALA A 503 -33.06 27.93 -25.07
CA ALA A 503 -32.89 26.48 -24.96
C ALA A 503 -32.49 26.08 -23.53
N ALA A 504 -31.58 26.83 -22.89
CA ALA A 504 -31.16 26.59 -21.52
C ALA A 504 -32.34 26.68 -20.53
N ILE A 505 -33.14 27.75 -20.59
CA ILE A 505 -34.32 27.96 -19.73
C ILE A 505 -35.34 26.84 -19.93
N ARG A 506 -35.60 26.41 -21.17
CA ARG A 506 -36.49 25.28 -21.46
C ARG A 506 -36.00 23.99 -20.80
N THR A 507 -34.72 23.65 -20.95
CA THR A 507 -34.13 22.45 -20.35
C THR A 507 -34.16 22.51 -18.82
N LEU A 508 -33.93 23.69 -18.22
CA LEU A 508 -34.02 23.89 -16.77
C LEU A 508 -35.46 23.77 -16.24
N ASN A 509 -36.44 24.27 -16.99
CA ASN A 509 -37.85 24.10 -16.65
C ASN A 509 -38.30 22.63 -16.74
N ASN A 510 -37.74 21.84 -17.64
CA ASN A 510 -37.99 20.40 -17.68
C ASN A 510 -37.57 19.71 -16.37
N ILE A 511 -36.42 20.11 -15.78
CA ILE A 511 -35.98 19.60 -14.47
C ILE A 511 -37.01 19.93 -13.38
N ILE A 512 -37.52 21.16 -13.38
CA ILE A 512 -38.48 21.64 -12.37
C ILE A 512 -39.82 20.93 -12.49
N ASN A 513 -40.30 20.72 -13.72
CA ASN A 513 -41.64 20.19 -13.98
C ASN A 513 -41.70 18.66 -13.93
N GLN A 514 -40.64 17.96 -14.35
CA GLN A 514 -40.64 16.49 -14.47
C GLN A 514 -40.05 15.77 -13.26
N PHE A 515 -39.24 16.45 -12.41
CA PHE A 515 -38.50 15.82 -11.32
C PHE A 515 -38.72 16.50 -9.97
N SER A 516 -39.97 16.53 -9.51
CA SER A 516 -40.36 17.13 -8.22
C SER A 516 -39.56 16.57 -7.05
N GLY A 517 -38.96 17.44 -6.23
CA GLY A 517 -38.16 17.05 -5.06
C GLY A 517 -36.67 16.81 -5.32
N ASN A 518 -36.19 16.96 -6.57
CA ASN A 518 -34.76 16.79 -6.88
C ASN A 518 -33.89 17.95 -6.30
N PRO A 519 -32.71 17.68 -5.71
CA PRO A 519 -31.82 18.70 -5.13
C PRO A 519 -31.27 19.73 -6.14
N LEU A 520 -31.42 19.47 -7.45
CA LEU A 520 -31.06 20.43 -8.51
C LEU A 520 -32.11 21.51 -8.75
N ILE A 521 -33.36 21.36 -8.27
CA ILE A 521 -34.43 22.35 -8.51
C ILE A 521 -34.04 23.77 -8.05
N PRO A 522 -33.52 23.99 -6.83
CA PRO A 522 -33.14 25.33 -6.40
C PRO A 522 -32.02 25.92 -7.27
N LYS A 523 -31.14 25.08 -7.82
CA LYS A 523 -30.06 25.51 -8.73
C LYS A 523 -30.61 25.88 -10.10
N ALA A 524 -31.51 25.06 -10.63
CA ALA A 524 -32.18 25.32 -11.90
C ALA A 524 -32.96 26.64 -11.86
N ARG A 525 -33.73 26.90 -10.79
CA ARG A 525 -34.46 28.17 -10.62
C ARG A 525 -33.55 29.39 -10.58
N ARG A 526 -32.42 29.30 -9.88
CA ARG A 526 -31.43 30.39 -9.83
C ARG A 526 -30.77 30.63 -11.19
N LEU A 527 -30.43 29.57 -11.91
CA LEU A 527 -29.83 29.71 -13.24
C LEU A 527 -30.83 30.34 -14.22
N ILE A 528 -32.11 29.98 -14.15
CA ILE A 528 -33.19 30.65 -14.91
C ILE A 528 -33.27 32.14 -14.56
N ASP A 529 -33.25 32.51 -13.28
CA ASP A 529 -33.30 33.93 -12.86
C ASP A 529 -32.11 34.73 -13.39
N VAL A 530 -30.90 34.17 -13.33
CA VAL A 530 -29.69 34.79 -13.90
C VAL A 530 -29.82 34.95 -15.42
N LEU A 531 -30.31 33.94 -16.13
CA LEU A 531 -30.49 34.00 -17.58
C LEU A 531 -31.55 35.03 -17.99
N ASN A 532 -32.65 35.13 -17.26
CA ASN A 532 -33.69 36.14 -17.51
C ASN A 532 -33.18 37.57 -17.32
N ARG A 533 -32.15 37.76 -16.48
CA ARG A 533 -31.55 39.07 -16.18
C ARG A 533 -30.20 39.28 -16.87
N ARG A 534 -29.78 38.37 -17.76
CA ARG A 534 -28.44 38.35 -18.34
C ARG A 534 -28.09 39.66 -19.04
N THR A 535 -28.99 40.20 -19.86
CA THR A 535 -28.79 41.46 -20.58
C THR A 535 -28.57 42.64 -19.63
N GLN A 536 -29.38 42.74 -18.56
CA GLN A 536 -29.22 43.78 -17.54
C GLN A 536 -27.89 43.65 -16.80
N ILE A 537 -27.49 42.41 -16.44
CA ILE A 537 -26.23 42.14 -15.75
C ILE A 537 -25.03 42.47 -16.65
N GLU A 538 -25.06 42.08 -17.94
CA GLU A 538 -24.00 42.38 -18.90
C GLU A 538 -23.87 43.89 -19.13
N ASP A 539 -24.99 44.62 -19.25
CA ASP A 539 -25.00 46.08 -19.38
C ASP A 539 -24.47 46.81 -18.13
N GLU A 540 -24.82 46.35 -16.93
CA GLU A 540 -24.30 46.89 -15.66
C GLU A 540 -22.79 46.65 -15.54
N LEU A 541 -22.31 45.45 -15.89
CA LEU A 541 -20.89 45.12 -15.87
C LEU A 541 -20.08 45.90 -16.92
N GLN A 542 -20.65 46.15 -18.10
CA GLN A 542 -19.99 46.98 -19.14
C GLN A 542 -19.85 48.45 -18.73
N LYS A 543 -20.78 48.97 -17.91
CA LYS A 543 -20.73 50.36 -17.39
C LYS A 543 -19.76 50.51 -16.20
N MET A 544 -19.29 49.42 -15.60
CA MET A 544 -18.28 49.46 -14.55
C MET A 544 -16.88 49.64 -15.18
N VAL A 545 -16.32 50.85 -15.09
CA VAL A 545 -14.92 51.10 -15.46
C VAL A 545 -14.00 50.44 -14.43
N VAL A 546 -13.40 49.31 -14.82
CA VAL A 546 -12.34 48.68 -14.03
C VAL A 546 -11.05 49.47 -14.23
N THR A 547 -10.69 50.35 -13.28
CA THR A 547 -9.30 50.78 -13.15
C THR A 547 -8.49 49.55 -12.72
N ARG A 548 -7.77 48.93 -13.66
CA ARG A 548 -6.73 47.93 -13.33
C ARG A 548 -5.71 48.60 -12.42
N ALA A 549 -5.60 48.14 -11.17
CA ALA A 549 -4.38 48.36 -10.42
C ALA A 549 -3.25 47.74 -11.24
N THR A 550 -2.34 48.58 -11.73
CA THR A 550 -1.13 48.15 -12.42
C THR A 550 -0.39 47.13 -11.56
N ASP A 551 0.05 46.04 -12.18
CA ASP A 551 0.87 45.00 -11.57
C ASP A 551 2.05 45.63 -10.81
N SER A 552 1.92 45.70 -9.49
CA SER A 552 3.05 45.86 -8.59
C SER A 552 3.38 44.49 -8.03
N THR A 553 4.43 43.89 -8.61
CA THR A 553 5.29 42.92 -7.94
C THR A 553 5.86 43.56 -6.67
N ALA A 554 5.12 43.46 -5.57
CA ALA A 554 5.61 43.71 -4.22
C ALA A 554 4.81 42.84 -3.25
N GLY A 555 5.52 42.05 -2.45
CA GLY A 555 4.97 41.01 -1.57
C GLY A 555 3.81 41.52 -0.72
N ARG A 556 2.71 40.76 -0.71
CA ARG A 556 1.63 40.96 0.24
C ARG A 556 2.04 40.38 1.58
N THR A 557 2.45 41.25 2.50
CA THR A 557 2.51 40.93 3.91
C THR A 557 1.08 40.76 4.43
N ILE A 558 0.73 39.55 4.84
CA ILE A 558 -0.52 39.25 5.56
C ILE A 558 -0.38 39.75 7.00
N THR A 559 -1.00 40.88 7.32
CA THR A 559 -1.23 41.28 8.73
C THR A 559 -2.56 40.70 9.21
N PRO A 560 -2.59 40.01 10.37
CA PRO A 560 -3.84 39.58 10.98
C PRO A 560 -4.59 40.78 11.56
N VAL A 561 -5.84 40.99 11.13
CA VAL A 561 -6.75 41.96 11.74
C VAL A 561 -7.28 41.37 13.03
N ALA A 562 -6.95 41.98 14.16
CA ALA A 562 -7.57 41.70 15.44
C ALA A 562 -9.07 42.10 15.41
N PRO A 563 -9.99 41.30 16.00
CA PRO A 563 -11.40 41.66 16.05
C PRO A 563 -11.62 42.86 16.97
N LYS A 564 -12.16 43.96 16.43
CA LYS A 564 -12.67 45.07 17.24
C LYS A 564 -13.97 44.65 17.93
N PRO A 565 -14.18 44.98 19.22
CA PRO A 565 -15.45 44.75 19.89
C PRO A 565 -16.56 45.61 19.28
N ILE A 566 -17.75 45.03 19.19
CA ILE A 566 -19.00 45.68 18.84
C ILE A 566 -19.40 46.60 20.00
N GLN A 567 -19.71 47.87 19.72
CA GLN A 567 -20.55 48.70 20.59
C GLN A 567 -21.81 49.16 19.83
N PRO A 568 -22.95 49.32 20.52
CA PRO A 568 -24.26 49.52 19.89
C PRO A 568 -24.47 50.97 19.42
N LYS A 569 -25.30 51.14 18.37
CA LYS A 569 -25.94 52.42 17.95
C LYS A 569 -26.82 52.92 19.11
N THR A 570 -27.00 54.20 19.42
CA THR A 570 -27.37 55.43 18.69
C THR A 570 -26.83 56.65 19.50
N ASP A 571 -26.66 57.88 19.03
CA ASP A 571 -27.62 58.78 18.40
C ASP A 571 -26.95 60.00 17.75
N SER A 572 -27.75 60.69 16.94
CA SER A 572 -27.50 61.86 16.08
C SER A 572 -26.80 63.05 16.74
N THR A 573 -25.93 63.76 15.99
CA THR A 573 -26.12 65.19 15.64
C THR A 573 -25.04 65.74 14.70
N VAL A 574 -25.49 66.71 13.91
CA VAL A 574 -24.88 67.43 12.80
C VAL A 574 -23.79 68.41 13.28
N THR A 575 -22.69 68.54 12.54
CA THR A 575 -22.09 69.83 12.13
C THR A 575 -20.91 69.62 11.18
N LYS A 576 -20.79 70.52 10.19
CA LYS A 576 -19.71 70.66 9.20
C LYS A 576 -18.95 71.97 9.50
N PRO A 577 -17.82 72.27 8.83
CA PRO A 577 -16.43 72.17 9.27
C PRO A 577 -15.83 73.55 9.67
N PRO A 578 -14.50 73.64 9.90
CA PRO A 578 -13.74 74.43 8.93
C PRO A 578 -12.37 73.87 8.53
N VAL A 579 -11.92 74.40 7.39
CA VAL A 579 -10.66 74.20 6.67
C VAL A 579 -9.50 74.92 7.39
N ALA A 580 -8.30 74.32 7.42
CA ALA A 580 -7.04 75.03 7.63
C ALA A 580 -5.85 74.37 6.89
N VAL A 581 -5.50 75.00 5.77
CA VAL A 581 -4.18 75.33 5.20
C VAL A 581 -2.91 74.59 5.69
N ILE A 582 -2.31 73.85 4.75
CA ILE A 582 -0.91 73.81 4.28
C ILE A 582 0.21 74.37 5.20
N THR A 583 1.17 73.51 5.56
CA THR A 583 2.64 73.77 5.39
C THR A 583 3.44 72.46 5.44
N PRO A 584 4.42 72.23 4.53
CA PRO A 584 5.34 71.09 4.57
C PRO A 584 6.61 71.39 5.39
N PRO A 585 7.32 70.35 5.87
CA PRO A 585 8.78 70.39 5.75
C PRO A 585 9.36 69.05 5.23
N VAL A 586 10.09 69.11 4.12
CA VAL A 586 11.56 69.05 4.04
C VAL A 586 12.15 67.66 4.33
N THR A 587 12.64 67.11 3.24
CA THR A 587 13.50 65.95 3.04
C THR A 587 14.77 65.94 3.89
N THR A 588 15.07 64.79 4.48
CA THR A 588 16.45 64.31 4.66
C THR A 588 16.52 62.86 4.14
N PRO A 589 17.46 62.54 3.23
CA PRO A 589 17.56 61.20 2.66
C PRO A 589 18.31 60.30 3.64
N LYS A 590 17.64 59.26 4.16
CA LYS A 590 18.32 58.15 4.82
C LYS A 590 18.33 56.97 3.87
N ASP A 591 19.50 56.78 3.28
CA ASP A 591 19.89 55.64 2.49
C ASP A 591 19.73 54.37 3.34
N SER A 592 18.68 53.62 3.05
CA SER A 592 18.47 52.26 3.56
C SER A 592 18.14 51.41 2.36
N ALA A 593 19.19 50.95 1.68
CA ALA A 593 19.12 49.81 0.79
C ALA A 593 18.69 48.59 1.61
N ALA A 594 17.37 48.37 1.71
CA ALA A 594 16.81 47.11 2.15
C ALA A 594 17.14 46.08 1.07
N THR A 595 18.21 45.31 1.31
CA THR A 595 18.49 44.07 0.59
C THR A 595 17.23 43.20 0.62
N LYS A 596 16.58 43.04 -0.53
CA LYS A 596 15.60 41.97 -0.74
C LYS A 596 16.27 40.65 -0.31
N PRO A 597 15.64 39.82 0.55
CA PRO A 597 16.17 38.49 0.81
C PRO A 597 16.24 37.71 -0.52
N PRO A 598 17.34 36.98 -0.77
CA PRO A 598 17.51 36.26 -2.02
C PRO A 598 16.43 35.19 -2.16
N VAL A 599 15.81 35.16 -3.33
CA VAL A 599 14.87 34.10 -3.74
C VAL A 599 15.62 32.77 -3.64
N LYS A 600 15.26 31.95 -2.65
CA LYS A 600 15.66 30.55 -2.60
C LYS A 600 14.87 29.82 -3.68
N ASN A 601 15.54 29.48 -4.77
CA ASN A 601 15.07 28.45 -5.69
C ASN A 601 15.17 27.09 -4.96
N THR A 602 14.16 26.78 -4.16
CA THR A 602 14.04 25.47 -3.52
C THR A 602 13.24 24.59 -4.47
N THR A 603 13.83 23.56 -5.05
CA THR A 603 13.13 22.66 -6.00
C THR A 603 12.23 21.62 -5.31
N ALA A 604 12.09 21.67 -3.99
CA ALA A 604 11.37 20.69 -3.18
C ALA A 604 10.25 21.33 -2.37
N PHE A 605 9.11 20.63 -2.28
CA PHE A 605 7.97 21.02 -1.45
C PHE A 605 8.33 21.04 0.04
N THR A 606 7.73 21.96 0.78
CA THR A 606 7.98 22.14 2.22
C THR A 606 6.67 22.19 3.00
N TYR A 607 6.65 21.62 4.21
CA TYR A 607 5.47 21.58 5.06
C TYR A 607 5.71 22.39 6.33
N ASN A 608 4.88 23.41 6.53
CA ASN A 608 4.88 24.25 7.71
C ASN A 608 3.43 24.46 8.19
N PRO A 609 2.97 23.78 9.26
CA PRO A 609 1.56 23.79 9.65
C PRO A 609 1.06 25.15 10.16
N ASN A 610 1.97 26.06 10.56
CA ASN A 610 1.62 27.37 11.13
C ASN A 610 1.61 28.49 10.08
N GLU A 611 1.87 28.16 8.82
CA GLU A 611 1.81 29.10 7.70
C GLU A 611 0.38 29.23 7.16
N ALA A 612 0.10 30.32 6.45
CA ALA A 612 -1.17 30.48 5.76
C ALA A 612 -1.33 29.42 4.67
N HIS A 613 -2.51 28.80 4.61
CA HIS A 613 -2.85 27.76 3.63
C HIS A 613 -4.05 28.19 2.78
N TYR A 614 -4.07 27.66 1.56
CA TYR A 614 -5.23 27.52 0.71
C TYR A 614 -5.87 26.16 0.95
N VAL A 615 -7.18 26.11 0.90
CA VAL A 615 -7.90 24.86 0.56
C VAL A 615 -7.98 24.80 -0.95
N VAL A 616 -7.52 23.73 -1.56
CA VAL A 616 -7.47 23.56 -3.00
C VAL A 616 -8.39 22.42 -3.42
N LEU A 617 -9.39 22.73 -4.24
CA LEU A 617 -10.17 21.73 -4.96
C LEU A 617 -9.57 21.52 -6.34
N VAL A 618 -8.95 20.36 -6.56
CA VAL A 618 -8.40 19.93 -7.83
C VAL A 618 -9.53 19.37 -8.68
N LEU A 619 -9.78 19.93 -9.86
CA LEU A 619 -10.75 19.47 -10.84
C LEU A 619 -9.99 18.83 -12.00
N ASN A 620 -10.24 17.54 -12.25
CA ASN A 620 -9.56 16.76 -13.29
C ASN A 620 -10.48 16.51 -14.49
N LYS A 621 -10.02 16.89 -15.68
CA LYS A 621 -10.71 16.76 -16.97
C LYS A 621 -12.13 17.35 -16.93
N VAL A 622 -12.23 18.57 -16.42
CA VAL A 622 -13.49 19.33 -16.32
C VAL A 622 -13.42 20.55 -17.25
N ASP A 623 -14.40 20.70 -18.15
CA ASP A 623 -14.50 21.85 -19.07
C ASP A 623 -14.58 23.16 -18.28
N PRO A 624 -13.95 24.26 -18.77
CA PRO A 624 -13.94 25.57 -18.10
C PRO A 624 -15.29 26.06 -17.62
N VAL A 625 -16.39 25.76 -18.33
CA VAL A 625 -17.72 26.23 -17.95
C VAL A 625 -18.18 25.58 -16.65
N PHE A 626 -17.97 24.28 -16.51
CA PHE A 626 -18.30 23.56 -15.29
C PHE A 626 -17.38 23.94 -14.12
N VAL A 627 -16.11 24.26 -14.41
CA VAL A 627 -15.19 24.79 -13.40
C VAL A 627 -15.65 26.15 -12.85
N ASN A 628 -16.16 27.03 -13.71
CA ASN A 628 -16.75 28.31 -13.28
C ASN A 628 -18.02 28.11 -12.45
N GLU A 629 -18.86 27.13 -12.81
CA GLU A 629 -20.03 26.81 -11.98
C GLU A 629 -19.61 26.23 -10.61
N ALA A 630 -18.53 25.44 -10.56
CA ALA A 630 -17.98 24.96 -9.29
C ALA A 630 -17.47 26.11 -8.42
N LYS A 631 -16.73 27.07 -9.01
CA LYS A 631 -16.32 28.30 -8.33
C LYS A 631 -17.51 29.04 -7.71
N ASN A 632 -18.56 29.26 -8.50
CA ASN A 632 -19.79 29.93 -8.04
C ASN A 632 -20.50 29.14 -6.93
N ALA A 633 -20.49 27.82 -7.00
CA ALA A 633 -21.05 26.96 -5.95
C ALA A 633 -20.31 27.10 -4.62
N TYR A 634 -18.96 27.13 -4.62
CA TYR A 634 -18.18 27.35 -3.40
C TYR A 634 -18.32 28.76 -2.85
N LEU A 635 -18.40 29.79 -3.71
CA LEU A 635 -18.69 31.17 -3.26
C LEU A 635 -20.02 31.24 -2.51
N ARG A 636 -21.06 30.56 -3.01
CA ARG A 636 -22.36 30.47 -2.33
C ARG A 636 -22.27 29.69 -1.03
N TYR A 637 -21.72 28.49 -1.06
CA TYR A 637 -21.53 27.67 0.14
C TYR A 637 -20.79 28.44 1.24
N ASN A 638 -19.73 29.17 0.88
CA ASN A 638 -18.95 29.97 1.81
C ASN A 638 -19.76 31.09 2.43
N ARG A 639 -20.49 31.85 1.62
CA ARG A 639 -21.35 32.94 2.10
C ARG A 639 -22.46 32.43 3.04
N ASP A 640 -23.09 31.33 2.66
CA ASP A 640 -24.27 30.81 3.36
C ASP A 640 -23.87 30.07 4.65
N THR A 641 -22.71 29.38 4.66
CA THR A 641 -22.23 28.60 5.82
C THR A 641 -21.38 29.43 6.78
N TYR A 642 -20.59 30.37 6.26
CA TYR A 642 -19.61 31.15 7.04
C TYR A 642 -19.89 32.65 6.92
N TYR A 643 -21.11 33.08 7.27
CA TYR A 643 -21.58 34.46 7.13
C TYR A 643 -20.69 35.54 7.77
N ASN A 644 -19.91 35.18 8.80
CA ASN A 644 -18.99 36.07 9.51
C ASN A 644 -17.54 36.00 9.00
N LYS A 645 -17.26 35.24 7.94
CA LYS A 645 -15.94 35.11 7.33
C LYS A 645 -16.03 35.35 5.83
N THR A 646 -15.06 36.06 5.28
CA THR A 646 -14.97 36.29 3.84
C THR A 646 -13.93 35.35 3.25
N TYR A 647 -14.38 34.36 2.46
CA TYR A 647 -13.50 33.51 1.68
C TYR A 647 -13.53 33.90 0.20
N SER A 648 -12.34 34.08 -0.37
CA SER A 648 -12.10 34.13 -1.81
C SER A 648 -12.11 32.72 -2.41
N VAL A 649 -12.49 32.61 -3.68
CA VAL A 649 -12.40 31.38 -4.48
C VAL A 649 -11.81 31.73 -5.83
N ASP A 650 -10.52 31.47 -5.99
CA ASP A 650 -9.76 31.80 -7.19
C ASP A 650 -9.57 30.57 -8.06
N LEU A 651 -9.58 30.78 -9.38
CA LEU A 651 -9.41 29.72 -10.36
C LEU A 651 -8.02 29.82 -10.98
N PHE A 652 -7.28 28.73 -10.93
CA PHE A 652 -5.99 28.59 -11.56
C PHE A 652 -5.98 27.38 -12.50
N GLN A 653 -5.43 27.54 -13.71
CA GLN A 653 -5.22 26.42 -14.62
C GLN A 653 -3.80 25.91 -14.42
N LEU A 654 -3.67 24.67 -13.94
CA LEU A 654 -2.37 24.05 -13.69
C LEU A 654 -1.79 23.46 -14.98
N ASP A 655 -2.60 22.67 -15.70
CA ASP A 655 -2.23 22.06 -16.97
C ASP A 655 -3.46 21.90 -17.89
N THR A 656 -3.38 21.06 -18.92
CA THR A 656 -4.48 20.80 -19.86
C THR A 656 -5.64 20.02 -19.24
N GLU A 657 -5.38 19.22 -18.21
CA GLU A 657 -6.34 18.34 -17.55
C GLU A 657 -6.75 18.84 -16.16
N ASN A 658 -5.88 19.52 -15.43
CA ASN A 658 -6.08 19.90 -14.03
C ASN A 658 -6.30 21.40 -13.86
N ARG A 659 -7.40 21.75 -13.17
CA ARG A 659 -7.73 23.11 -12.76
C ARG A 659 -7.88 23.16 -11.25
N LEU A 660 -7.35 24.20 -10.62
CA LEU A 660 -7.34 24.36 -9.17
C LEU A 660 -8.32 25.47 -8.77
N LEU A 661 -9.30 25.15 -7.93
CA LEU A 661 -10.07 26.16 -7.20
C LEU A 661 -9.44 26.37 -5.84
N MET A 662 -8.84 27.55 -5.64
CA MET A 662 -8.12 27.93 -4.44
C MET A 662 -9.02 28.76 -3.54
N ILE A 663 -9.26 28.30 -2.32
CA ILE A 663 -10.09 28.94 -1.32
C ILE A 663 -9.17 29.48 -0.21
N ALA A 664 -9.33 30.75 0.13
CA ALA A 664 -8.52 31.46 1.13
C ALA A 664 -9.31 32.60 1.78
N PRO A 665 -8.89 33.10 2.97
CA PRO A 665 -7.66 32.75 3.70
C PRO A 665 -7.87 31.68 4.79
N PHE A 666 -6.84 30.85 5.03
CA PHE A 666 -6.73 30.00 6.22
C PHE A 666 -5.39 30.28 6.91
N ALA A 667 -5.41 30.57 8.21
CA ALA A 667 -4.22 30.99 8.95
C ALA A 667 -3.23 29.84 9.21
N THR A 668 -3.75 28.61 9.31
CA THR A 668 -2.96 27.40 9.60
C THR A 668 -3.45 26.22 8.75
N ALA A 669 -2.63 25.17 8.66
CA ALA A 669 -3.02 23.90 8.04
C ALA A 669 -4.25 23.29 8.74
N ALA A 670 -4.36 23.43 10.06
CA ALA A 670 -5.48 22.90 10.84
C ALA A 670 -6.81 23.59 10.47
N ASP A 671 -6.80 24.92 10.25
CA ASP A 671 -7.98 25.67 9.83
C ASP A 671 -8.46 25.26 8.44
N ALA A 672 -7.51 25.04 7.52
CA ALA A 672 -7.79 24.57 6.16
C ALA A 672 -8.37 23.14 6.17
N VAL A 673 -7.78 22.23 6.96
CA VAL A 673 -8.31 20.85 7.12
C VAL A 673 -9.70 20.86 7.74
N LYS A 674 -9.95 21.71 8.76
CA LYS A 674 -11.27 21.83 9.38
C LYS A 674 -12.34 22.29 8.39
N TYR A 675 -12.00 23.19 7.47
CA TYR A 675 -12.90 23.58 6.39
C TYR A 675 -13.20 22.40 5.45
N ILE A 676 -12.18 21.63 5.08
CA ILE A 676 -12.35 20.43 4.22
C ILE A 676 -13.23 19.39 4.91
N ASP A 677 -13.00 19.10 6.19
CA ASP A 677 -13.80 18.14 6.97
C ASP A 677 -15.30 18.54 7.00
N ALA A 678 -15.61 19.84 6.94
CA ALA A 678 -16.98 20.35 6.86
C ALA A 678 -17.57 20.37 5.43
N ALA A 679 -16.76 20.65 4.42
CA ALA A 679 -17.21 20.80 3.04
C ALA A 679 -17.27 19.46 2.27
N LYS A 680 -16.30 18.56 2.49
CA LYS A 680 -16.13 17.29 1.76
C LYS A 680 -17.40 16.40 1.82
N PRO A 681 -18.05 16.17 2.98
CA PRO A 681 -19.28 15.35 3.06
C PRO A 681 -20.47 15.94 2.30
N LYS A 682 -20.50 17.27 2.11
CA LYS A 682 -21.58 18.00 1.43
C LYS A 682 -21.29 18.25 -0.04
N THR A 683 -20.10 17.89 -0.52
CA THR A 683 -19.66 18.29 -1.86
C THR A 683 -20.48 17.61 -2.95
N SER A 684 -20.68 16.29 -2.86
CA SER A 684 -21.42 15.53 -3.88
C SER A 684 -22.94 15.67 -3.81
N THR A 685 -23.47 16.24 -2.73
CA THR A 685 -24.94 16.29 -2.48
C THR A 685 -25.48 17.73 -2.48
N GLU A 686 -24.73 18.69 -1.95
CA GLU A 686 -25.19 20.06 -1.75
C GLU A 686 -24.39 21.08 -2.57
N ILE A 687 -23.06 20.99 -2.58
CA ILE A 687 -22.19 22.00 -3.22
C ILE A 687 -22.11 21.75 -4.74
N LEU A 688 -21.63 20.58 -5.14
CA LEU A 688 -21.45 20.10 -6.52
C LEU A 688 -22.24 18.80 -6.82
N PRO A 689 -23.57 18.74 -6.62
CA PRO A 689 -24.40 17.59 -6.96
C PRO A 689 -24.50 17.30 -8.46
N TRP A 690 -24.06 18.25 -9.29
CA TRP A 690 -23.94 18.05 -10.72
C TRP A 690 -22.56 17.49 -11.09
N LEU A 691 -21.59 17.36 -10.17
CA LEU A 691 -20.23 16.84 -10.39
C LEU A 691 -20.04 15.45 -9.73
N LYS A 692 -19.68 14.42 -10.50
CA LYS A 692 -19.44 13.05 -9.99
C LYS A 692 -18.22 12.99 -9.07
N GLY A 693 -18.27 12.12 -8.06
CA GLY A 693 -17.11 11.77 -7.23
C GLY A 693 -15.97 11.20 -8.08
N GLY A 694 -14.74 11.61 -7.79
CA GLY A 694 -13.54 11.23 -8.56
C GLY A 694 -13.10 12.25 -9.62
N LYS A 695 -13.97 13.17 -10.06
CA LYS A 695 -13.59 14.31 -10.92
C LYS A 695 -13.03 15.50 -10.13
N TYR A 696 -13.11 15.44 -8.80
CA TYR A 696 -12.54 16.44 -7.92
C TYR A 696 -11.86 15.81 -6.71
N ASN A 697 -10.80 16.45 -6.21
CA ASN A 697 -10.10 16.05 -4.99
C ASN A 697 -9.71 17.27 -4.16
N TYR A 698 -9.64 17.11 -2.84
CA TYR A 698 -9.23 18.17 -1.93
C TYR A 698 -7.75 18.08 -1.60
N LEU A 699 -7.08 19.21 -1.48
CA LEU A 699 -5.72 19.38 -0.96
C LEU A 699 -5.65 20.65 -0.12
N ILE A 700 -4.56 20.83 0.62
CA ILE A 700 -4.17 22.14 1.17
C ILE A 700 -2.83 22.56 0.59
N MET A 701 -2.56 23.85 0.50
CA MET A 701 -1.35 24.34 -0.14
C MET A 701 -0.89 25.67 0.45
N THR A 702 0.41 25.90 0.59
CA THR A 702 0.97 27.22 0.94
C THR A 702 1.33 27.98 -0.33
N ASP A 703 1.50 29.30 -0.25
CA ASP A 703 1.97 30.12 -1.39
C ASP A 703 3.26 29.57 -2.00
N GLY A 704 4.25 29.21 -1.15
CA GLY A 704 5.52 28.65 -1.62
C GLY A 704 5.37 27.33 -2.39
N ASN A 705 4.50 26.42 -1.92
CA ASN A 705 4.26 25.16 -2.64
C ASN A 705 3.44 25.37 -3.92
N PHE A 706 2.55 26.36 -3.92
CA PHE A 706 1.79 26.74 -5.11
C PHE A 706 2.72 27.27 -6.21
N ASP A 707 3.66 28.14 -5.87
CA ASP A 707 4.65 28.65 -6.83
C ASP A 707 5.52 27.54 -7.43
N LEU A 708 5.85 26.51 -6.63
CA LEU A 708 6.54 25.33 -7.14
C LEU A 708 5.67 24.53 -8.11
N LEU A 709 4.39 24.31 -7.79
CA LEU A 709 3.45 23.61 -8.67
C LEU A 709 3.22 24.34 -10.00
N LYS A 710 3.28 25.68 -10.03
CA LYS A 710 3.25 26.45 -11.29
C LYS A 710 4.44 26.13 -12.18
N SER A 711 5.62 25.92 -11.58
CA SER A 711 6.85 25.65 -12.31
C SER A 711 7.04 24.17 -12.68
N ASN A 712 6.49 23.26 -11.87
CA ASN A 712 6.48 21.82 -12.11
C ASN A 712 5.12 21.22 -11.70
N PRO A 713 4.20 20.94 -12.64
CA PRO A 713 2.82 20.53 -12.36
C PRO A 713 2.68 19.06 -11.91
N GLU A 714 3.57 18.58 -11.03
CA GLU A 714 3.54 17.21 -10.48
C GLU A 714 2.57 17.10 -9.29
N LEU A 715 1.26 17.14 -9.57
CA LEU A 715 0.21 17.14 -8.54
C LEU A 715 0.18 15.86 -7.70
N GLU A 716 0.49 14.70 -8.29
CA GLU A 716 0.55 13.41 -7.57
C GLU A 716 1.76 13.31 -6.64
N VAL A 717 2.88 13.93 -7.01
CA VAL A 717 4.06 14.03 -6.13
C VAL A 717 3.75 14.94 -4.96
N TYR A 718 3.07 16.06 -5.20
CA TYR A 718 2.62 16.95 -4.13
C TYR A 718 1.60 16.29 -3.19
N ARG A 719 0.64 15.52 -3.73
CA ARG A 719 -0.31 14.74 -2.91
C ARG A 719 0.42 13.73 -2.03
N THR A 720 1.38 13.00 -2.62
CA THR A 720 2.20 12.03 -1.88
C THR A 720 2.98 12.70 -0.75
N PHE A 721 3.58 13.87 -1.04
CA PHE A 721 4.26 14.70 -0.07
C PHE A 721 3.33 15.12 1.09
N LEU A 722 2.14 15.65 0.79
CA LEU A 722 1.16 16.04 1.81
C LEU A 722 0.70 14.85 2.68
N ASN A 723 0.48 13.68 2.07
CA ASN A 723 0.05 12.48 2.78
C ASN A 723 1.09 11.96 3.79
N GLN A 724 2.36 12.33 3.66
CA GLN A 724 3.39 12.01 4.68
C GLN A 724 3.13 12.77 5.99
N TYR A 725 2.58 13.97 5.93
CA TYR A 725 2.34 14.83 7.09
C TYR A 725 0.89 14.77 7.59
N LEU A 726 -0.06 14.50 6.69
CA LEU A 726 -1.50 14.43 6.99
C LEU A 726 -2.12 13.15 6.38
N PRO A 727 -1.82 11.97 6.94
CA PRO A 727 -2.24 10.69 6.37
C PRO A 727 -3.77 10.53 6.39
N GLY A 728 -4.34 10.08 5.27
CA GLY A 728 -5.77 9.76 5.13
C GLY A 728 -6.72 10.97 5.08
N LYS A 729 -6.20 12.19 5.01
CA LYS A 729 -7.02 13.41 5.00
C LYS A 729 -7.52 13.82 3.61
N PHE A 730 -6.72 13.63 2.57
CA PHE A 730 -6.99 14.15 1.23
C PHE A 730 -7.56 13.10 0.29
#